data_AF-A0A817FBL6-F1
#
_entry.id   AF-A0A817FBL6-F1
#
_cell.length_a   1.000
_cell.length_b   1.000
_cell.length_c   1.000
_cell.angle_alpha   90.00
_cell.angle_beta   90.00
_cell.angle_gamma   90.00
#
_symmetry.space_group_name_H-M   'P 1'
#
loop_
_entity.id
_entity.type
_entity.pdbx_description
1 polymer ?
#
loop_
_entity_poly.entity_id
_entity_poly.type
_entity_poly.pdbx_seq_one_letter_code
_entity_poly.pdbx_strand_id
1 'polypeptide(L)'
;MALISITLIIIIFIILIIFRLKTWFVNYIKILKNYGSVPCPQNRLPLFGNLFNLPLNPYQFSQKLDSFYEESKHTALYCLWLGTYPLIAFFHPVGLEHFFIGSKNLTKSPDYAYLYPWLRTGLLTSAGAKWKNRRRIITPAFHDKELLNNYVDIYNEQSAILVQRLRSIESGKEVNLYPYIASCALDIICEAAMGLNIGAQQQRNSQYVDAVLKLTDIILRRQRMPWLWPDLIFKLLPEGRNHDRYLKIIHQFTKKVIDDRAREFHTDENRGKRSAFLDLLLKQMSDEQLTLLDIQEEVDTFMFEGHDTTAAAINFTCFMIALHPEVQQKLHDEIDRVFGNNHDRPCTMDDLNELDYLECVIKETLRLFPSVPFIAREVQDDFMYNGYKVLKGSTAVIFIYYIHRDPKHFSDPDRFDPDRFLPENSHNRSSFAFVPFSAGSRNCIGQRFAMLEEKSMLSWILRRYKLKTSQTRDDLHLSFEIILRSEHGAFVQLEHDMTKNSIEIDFSENIEINHPKCVHGPTLLFHSSTSKFFACSACRDRQECDIFIPYEKRNEKKSKKIIEQNEKEYERFKKHIRTVQKNRKKFNKQLNIYYCYTCSSLFSENEQSDHKDHEYTESLNRQQLRQPCHYILQPLENKRSNAQFFFSQTFIDYIINEIILKNSWDSIICVGCPTIFENLHRFSSKKKLNSYLLDYDFRLCSFYSSKQMLIYNMFNGHIFSNAKYFQEKFLSIIKNCLIIIDPPFGGFHRALSYSIDKLFQSYEINRHLILFNPYFLEKWIIDAFPNLKMLDHKIEYTSISSLNLCRGKKGSPVRMFTDICRSKFPPLDDINYKYCFECNRYTLLTNQHCFQCQSCTSKDGLPYKHCSLCQRCVKAERIHCNTCNVCHLPNQCMIKTNKRKHSLSDKQKKRKKN
;
A
#
# COMPACT_ATOMS: atom_id res chain seq x y z
N MET A 1 -5.09 7.82 -72.44
CA MET A 1 -6.09 8.15 -71.40
C MET A 1 -5.51 8.08 -69.98
N ALA A 2 -5.10 6.90 -69.47
CA ALA A 2 -4.60 6.76 -68.08
C ALA A 2 -3.37 7.64 -67.73
N LEU A 3 -2.38 7.74 -68.63
CA LEU A 3 -1.21 8.62 -68.44
C LEU A 3 -1.57 10.12 -68.39
N ILE A 4 -2.55 10.54 -69.18
CA ILE A 4 -3.03 11.94 -69.20
C ILE A 4 -3.74 12.26 -67.88
N SER A 5 -4.56 11.34 -67.37
CA SER A 5 -5.24 11.49 -66.07
C SER A 5 -4.26 11.55 -64.90
N ILE A 6 -3.21 10.71 -64.87
CA ILE A 6 -2.17 10.75 -63.83
C ILE A 6 -1.40 12.07 -63.87
N THR A 7 -1.03 12.54 -65.06
CA THR A 7 -0.30 13.80 -65.24
C THR A 7 -1.14 14.99 -64.78
N LEU A 8 -2.44 15.00 -65.09
CA LEU A 8 -3.37 16.05 -64.63
C LEU A 8 -3.51 16.07 -63.11
N ILE A 9 -3.60 14.89 -62.46
CA ILE A 9 -3.65 14.76 -61.00
C ILE A 9 -2.36 15.30 -60.36
N ILE A 10 -1.19 14.98 -60.93
CA ILE A 10 0.11 15.49 -60.46
C ILE A 10 0.18 17.02 -60.59
N ILE A 11 -0.27 17.58 -61.72
CA ILE A 11 -0.29 19.03 -61.94
C ILE A 11 -1.22 19.71 -60.93
N ILE A 12 -2.44 19.19 -60.73
CA ILE A 12 -3.38 19.71 -59.72
C ILE A 12 -2.76 19.64 -58.32
N PHE A 13 -2.10 18.54 -57.98
CA PHE A 13 -1.42 18.37 -56.70
C PHE A 13 -0.28 19.39 -56.51
N ILE A 14 0.54 19.63 -57.54
CA ILE A 14 1.61 20.65 -57.51
C ILE A 14 1.02 22.05 -57.35
N ILE A 15 -0.04 22.39 -58.10
CA ILE A 15 -0.72 23.70 -57.97
C ILE A 15 -1.26 23.90 -56.56
N LEU A 16 -1.87 22.87 -55.96
CA LEU A 16 -2.35 22.90 -54.58
C LEU A 16 -1.21 23.10 -53.58
N ILE A 17 -0.05 22.45 -53.80
CA ILE A 17 1.15 22.65 -52.97
C ILE A 17 1.64 24.10 -53.08
N ILE A 18 1.79 24.62 -54.29
CA ILE A 18 2.27 26.00 -54.52
C ILE A 18 1.31 27.01 -53.87
N PHE A 19 0.00 26.83 -54.04
CA PHE A 19 -1.01 27.68 -53.41
C PHE A 19 -0.92 27.62 -51.87
N ARG A 20 -0.75 26.43 -51.29
CA ARG A 20 -0.55 26.28 -49.83
C ARG A 20 0.74 26.93 -49.35
N LEU A 21 1.85 26.75 -50.07
CA LEU A 21 3.14 27.37 -49.73
C LEU A 21 3.07 28.89 -49.80
N LYS A 22 2.42 29.46 -50.83
CA LYS A 22 2.19 30.91 -50.95
C LYS A 22 1.35 31.42 -49.79
N THR A 23 0.23 30.76 -49.48
CA THR A 23 -0.65 31.16 -48.38
C THR A 23 0.08 31.09 -47.03
N TRP A 24 0.83 30.01 -46.80
CA TRP A 24 1.67 29.87 -45.62
C TRP A 24 2.74 30.96 -45.52
N PHE A 25 3.42 31.29 -46.62
CA PHE A 25 4.45 32.32 -46.64
C PHE A 25 3.86 33.72 -46.35
N VAL A 26 2.70 34.06 -46.93
CA VAL A 26 2.00 35.31 -46.62
C VAL A 26 1.62 35.38 -45.14
N ASN A 27 1.09 34.29 -44.57
CA ASN A 27 0.77 34.22 -43.16
C ASN A 27 2.02 34.35 -42.28
N TYR A 28 3.12 33.70 -42.66
CA TYR A 28 4.39 33.82 -41.97
C TYR A 28 4.92 35.25 -41.97
N ILE A 29 4.90 35.95 -43.12
CA ILE A 29 5.29 37.37 -43.20
C ILE A 29 4.39 38.24 -42.32
N LYS A 30 3.07 37.99 -42.28
CA LYS A 30 2.15 38.71 -41.39
C LYS A 30 2.52 38.49 -39.93
N ILE A 31 2.80 37.26 -39.53
CA ILE A 31 3.24 36.92 -38.18
C ILE A 31 4.59 37.60 -37.84
N LEU A 32 5.55 37.58 -38.76
CA LEU A 32 6.84 38.25 -38.61
C LEU A 32 6.70 39.77 -38.44
N LYS A 33 5.79 40.42 -39.17
CA LYS A 33 5.55 41.86 -39.02
C LYS A 33 5.06 42.23 -37.62
N ASN A 34 4.30 41.35 -36.97
CA ASN A 34 3.69 41.63 -35.67
C ASN A 34 4.57 41.20 -34.49
N TYR A 35 5.21 40.03 -34.59
CA TYR A 35 5.99 39.45 -33.50
C TYR A 35 7.49 39.46 -33.74
N GLY A 36 7.95 39.87 -34.93
CA GLY A 36 9.37 39.84 -35.28
C GLY A 36 10.24 40.79 -34.45
N SER A 37 9.66 41.88 -33.94
CA SER A 37 10.29 42.84 -33.04
C SER A 37 10.09 42.54 -31.56
N VAL A 38 9.26 41.54 -31.21
CA VAL A 38 9.08 41.14 -29.82
C VAL A 38 10.35 40.42 -29.34
N PRO A 39 10.87 40.76 -28.15
CA PRO A 39 12.00 40.05 -27.56
C PRO A 39 11.83 38.54 -27.60
N CYS A 40 12.89 37.85 -28.00
CA CYS A 40 12.92 36.39 -28.13
C CYS A 40 14.34 35.89 -27.82
N PRO A 41 14.53 34.59 -27.54
CA PRO A 41 15.85 34.06 -27.26
C PRO A 41 16.84 34.37 -28.39
N GLN A 42 18.09 34.69 -28.02
CA GLN A 42 19.17 34.99 -28.95
C GLN A 42 19.37 33.86 -29.99
N ASN A 43 19.98 34.18 -31.13
CA ASN A 43 20.26 33.24 -32.24
C ASN A 43 19.00 32.61 -32.87
N ARG A 44 17.93 33.38 -33.01
CA ARG A 44 16.75 32.98 -33.80
C ARG A 44 17.12 32.85 -35.27
N LEU A 45 16.87 31.68 -35.86
CA LEU A 45 17.09 31.44 -37.29
C LEU A 45 15.80 31.64 -38.10
N PRO A 46 15.90 32.14 -39.36
CA PRO A 46 14.78 32.14 -40.28
C PRO A 46 14.22 30.72 -40.45
N LEU A 47 12.88 30.59 -40.49
CA LEU A 47 12.12 29.34 -40.62
C LEU A 47 12.25 28.32 -39.46
N PHE A 48 13.39 28.23 -38.80
CA PHE A 48 13.65 27.31 -37.69
C PHE A 48 13.42 27.93 -36.31
N GLY A 49 13.27 29.25 -36.22
CA GLY A 49 12.99 29.92 -34.96
C GLY A 49 14.09 29.67 -33.93
N ASN A 50 13.70 29.26 -32.72
CA ASN A 50 14.61 28.93 -31.63
C ASN A 50 14.89 27.43 -31.49
N LEU A 51 14.51 26.59 -32.47
CA LEU A 51 14.58 25.12 -32.34
C LEU A 51 15.98 24.60 -31.99
N PHE A 52 17.05 25.22 -32.51
CA PHE A 52 18.42 24.81 -32.21
C PHE A 52 18.91 25.26 -30.82
N ASN A 53 18.21 26.21 -30.20
CA ASN A 53 18.53 26.74 -28.88
C ASN A 53 17.70 26.06 -27.78
N LEU A 54 16.76 25.18 -28.17
CA LEU A 54 15.87 24.46 -27.27
C LEU A 54 16.35 23.01 -27.11
N PRO A 55 16.80 22.63 -25.91
CA PRO A 55 17.19 21.24 -25.64
C PRO A 55 16.03 20.28 -25.83
N LEU A 56 16.34 19.06 -26.31
CA LEU A 56 15.35 18.00 -26.48
C LEU A 56 15.03 17.27 -25.17
N ASN A 57 15.99 17.21 -24.24
CA ASN A 57 15.79 16.63 -22.91
C ASN A 57 14.89 17.58 -22.06
N PRO A 58 13.82 17.09 -21.40
CA PRO A 58 12.90 17.93 -20.62
C PRO A 58 13.55 18.75 -19.49
N TYR A 59 14.55 18.20 -18.79
CA TYR A 59 15.28 18.91 -17.73
C TYR A 59 16.19 20.01 -18.30
N GLN A 60 16.94 19.72 -19.37
CA GLN A 60 17.73 20.75 -20.03
C GLN A 60 16.83 21.87 -20.61
N PHE A 61 15.63 21.51 -21.07
CA PHE A 61 14.64 22.47 -21.54
C PHE A 61 14.14 23.37 -20.41
N SER A 62 13.84 22.85 -19.22
CA SER A 62 13.45 23.68 -18.07
C SER A 62 14.59 24.60 -17.61
N GLN A 63 15.84 24.11 -17.56
CA GLN A 63 16.99 24.98 -17.31
C GLN A 63 17.09 26.12 -18.34
N LYS A 64 16.77 25.84 -19.60
CA LYS A 64 16.77 26.87 -20.64
C LYS A 64 15.63 27.87 -20.45
N LEU A 65 14.46 27.43 -19.98
CA LEU A 65 13.36 28.32 -19.61
C LEU A 65 13.74 29.29 -18.49
N ASP A 66 14.59 28.87 -17.54
CA ASP A 66 15.08 29.78 -16.47
C ASP A 66 15.86 30.95 -17.07
N SER A 67 16.72 30.69 -18.06
CA SER A 67 17.41 31.77 -18.78
C SER A 67 16.43 32.71 -19.50
N PHE A 68 15.34 32.19 -20.06
CA PHE A 68 14.33 33.01 -20.72
C PHE A 68 13.50 33.82 -19.73
N TYR A 69 13.23 33.27 -18.54
CA TYR A 69 12.59 34.00 -17.46
C TYR A 69 13.44 35.20 -17.02
N GLU A 70 14.75 35.00 -16.80
CA GLU A 70 15.67 36.08 -16.45
C GLU A 70 15.74 37.16 -17.54
N GLU A 71 15.86 36.77 -18.81
CA GLU A 71 15.80 37.71 -19.95
C GLU A 71 14.46 38.47 -19.99
N SER A 72 13.35 37.80 -19.64
CA SER A 72 12.02 38.39 -19.70
C SER A 72 11.77 39.47 -18.65
N LYS A 73 12.49 39.49 -17.52
CA LYS A 73 12.33 40.48 -16.43
C LYS A 73 12.53 41.92 -16.90
N HIS A 74 13.26 42.11 -17.99
CA HIS A 74 13.55 43.42 -18.59
C HIS A 74 12.67 43.74 -19.81
N THR A 75 11.68 42.90 -20.10
CA THR A 75 10.86 43.00 -21.32
C THR A 75 9.38 43.02 -20.99
N ALA A 76 8.62 43.76 -21.77
CA ALA A 76 7.17 43.84 -21.60
C ALA A 76 6.41 42.64 -22.18
N LEU A 77 6.98 41.96 -23.18
CA LEU A 77 6.44 40.74 -23.82
C LEU A 77 7.60 39.88 -24.32
N TYR A 78 7.50 38.57 -24.16
CA TYR A 78 8.54 37.62 -24.60
C TYR A 78 7.96 36.56 -25.53
N CYS A 79 8.65 36.23 -26.62
CA CYS A 79 8.19 35.30 -27.64
C CYS A 79 9.18 34.15 -27.87
N LEU A 80 8.70 32.91 -27.80
CA LEU A 80 9.45 31.72 -28.16
C LEU A 80 8.99 31.20 -29.54
N TRP A 81 9.92 31.02 -30.47
CA TRP A 81 9.60 30.55 -31.82
C TRP A 81 9.88 29.06 -31.99
N LEU A 82 8.84 28.26 -32.23
CA LEU A 82 8.97 26.87 -32.66
C LEU A 82 8.84 26.81 -34.19
N GLY A 83 9.99 26.84 -34.89
CA GLY A 83 10.00 26.98 -36.33
C GLY A 83 9.43 28.35 -36.75
N THR A 84 8.36 28.33 -37.55
CA THR A 84 7.63 29.54 -37.96
C THR A 84 6.47 29.92 -37.04
N TYR A 85 6.25 29.16 -35.96
CA TYR A 85 5.13 29.36 -35.04
C TYR A 85 5.56 30.13 -33.78
N PRO A 86 4.99 31.32 -33.51
CA PRO A 86 5.29 32.09 -32.30
C PRO A 86 4.45 31.60 -31.11
N LEU A 87 5.10 31.40 -29.98
CA LEU A 87 4.49 31.20 -28.66
C LEU A 87 4.73 32.45 -27.82
N ILE A 88 3.67 33.07 -27.34
CA ILE A 88 3.75 34.26 -26.50
C ILE A 88 3.85 33.81 -25.05
N ALA A 89 5.00 34.03 -24.42
CA ALA A 89 5.30 33.56 -23.07
C ALA A 89 4.87 34.60 -22.02
N PHE A 90 4.05 34.17 -21.07
CA PHE A 90 3.60 34.95 -19.92
C PHE A 90 4.25 34.39 -18.66
N PHE A 91 5.30 35.07 -18.20
CA PHE A 91 6.06 34.71 -16.99
C PHE A 91 5.62 35.47 -15.73
N HIS A 92 4.82 36.52 -15.90
CA HIS A 92 4.38 37.42 -14.83
C HIS A 92 2.84 37.44 -14.73
N PRO A 93 2.27 37.73 -13.54
CA PRO A 93 0.83 37.71 -13.32
C PRO A 93 0.07 38.87 -13.98
N VAL A 94 0.77 39.93 -14.37
CA VAL A 94 0.20 41.08 -15.09
C VAL A 94 -0.51 40.58 -16.35
N GLY A 95 -1.72 41.09 -16.60
CA GLY A 95 -2.54 40.82 -17.80
C GLY A 95 -3.19 39.44 -17.88
N LEU A 96 -3.00 38.56 -16.89
CA LEU A 96 -3.66 37.24 -16.86
C LEU A 96 -5.18 37.32 -16.69
N GLU A 97 -5.69 38.44 -16.19
CA GLU A 97 -7.12 38.76 -16.15
C GLU A 97 -7.79 38.57 -17.51
N HIS A 98 -7.12 38.90 -18.61
CA HIS A 98 -7.65 38.70 -19.95
C HIS A 98 -7.98 37.22 -20.21
N PHE A 99 -7.15 36.29 -19.73
CA PHE A 99 -7.34 34.86 -19.94
C PHE A 99 -8.29 34.22 -18.93
N PHE A 100 -8.31 34.71 -17.68
CA PHE A 100 -9.06 34.10 -16.60
C PHE A 100 -10.46 34.70 -16.40
N ILE A 101 -10.66 35.98 -16.69
CA ILE A 101 -11.96 36.65 -16.49
C ILE A 101 -12.85 36.46 -17.72
N GLY A 102 -14.11 36.08 -17.46
CA GLY A 102 -15.14 35.93 -18.50
C GLY A 102 -15.20 34.56 -19.17
N SER A 103 -16.07 34.45 -20.19
CA SER A 103 -16.36 33.20 -20.90
C SER A 103 -15.94 33.18 -22.37
N LYS A 104 -15.15 34.17 -22.80
CA LYS A 104 -14.67 34.27 -24.18
C LYS A 104 -13.44 33.38 -24.43
N ASN A 105 -12.48 33.38 -23.51
CA ASN A 105 -11.21 32.64 -23.64
C ASN A 105 -11.30 31.17 -23.18
N LEU A 106 -12.30 30.45 -23.72
CA LEU A 106 -12.49 29.02 -23.44
C LEU A 106 -11.67 28.11 -24.37
N THR A 107 -11.12 28.63 -25.45
CA THR A 107 -10.42 27.81 -26.46
C THR A 107 -9.00 27.48 -25.99
N LYS A 108 -8.65 26.19 -26.04
CA LYS A 108 -7.28 25.72 -25.82
C LYS A 108 -6.43 26.06 -27.04
N SER A 109 -5.13 26.23 -26.83
CA SER A 109 -4.19 26.46 -27.92
C SER A 109 -4.09 25.24 -28.86
N PRO A 110 -3.68 25.41 -30.13
CA PRO A 110 -3.65 24.34 -31.12
C PRO A 110 -2.80 23.11 -30.73
N ASP A 111 -1.80 23.26 -29.87
CA ASP A 111 -0.95 22.17 -29.38
C ASP A 111 -1.72 21.15 -28.50
N TYR A 112 -2.90 21.50 -27.98
CA TYR A 112 -3.78 20.53 -27.32
C TYR A 112 -4.38 19.50 -28.30
N ALA A 113 -4.32 19.75 -29.62
CA ALA A 113 -4.80 18.79 -30.61
C ALA A 113 -4.06 17.45 -30.55
N TYR A 114 -2.82 17.42 -30.04
CA TYR A 114 -2.06 16.18 -29.86
C TYR A 114 -2.58 15.31 -28.70
N LEU A 115 -3.45 15.85 -27.84
CA LEU A 115 -4.19 15.08 -26.82
C LEU A 115 -5.50 14.48 -27.37
N TYR A 116 -6.01 14.94 -28.52
CA TYR A 116 -7.29 14.46 -29.07
C TYR A 116 -7.33 12.95 -29.37
N PRO A 117 -6.24 12.29 -29.82
CA PRO A 117 -6.25 10.83 -29.95
C PRO A 117 -6.55 10.11 -28.64
N TRP A 118 -6.20 10.71 -27.50
CA TRP A 118 -6.41 10.17 -26.16
C TRP A 118 -7.70 10.65 -25.53
N LEU A 119 -7.82 11.96 -25.28
CA LEU A 119 -8.91 12.57 -24.51
C LEU A 119 -10.07 13.05 -25.39
N ARG A 120 -9.89 12.99 -26.71
CA ARG A 120 -10.84 13.51 -27.71
C ARG A 120 -11.30 14.91 -27.33
N THR A 121 -12.61 15.13 -27.24
CA THR A 121 -13.22 16.40 -26.88
C THR A 121 -13.90 16.36 -25.51
N GLY A 122 -13.25 15.75 -24.52
CA GLY A 122 -13.66 15.79 -23.10
C GLY A 122 -13.48 17.18 -22.45
N LEU A 123 -13.68 17.28 -21.14
CA LEU A 123 -13.71 18.55 -20.42
C LEU A 123 -12.40 19.38 -20.55
N LEU A 124 -11.24 18.74 -20.62
CA LEU A 124 -9.96 19.44 -20.77
C LEU A 124 -9.82 20.13 -22.13
N THR A 125 -10.20 19.44 -23.21
CA THR A 125 -9.88 19.78 -24.59
C THR A 125 -11.02 20.47 -25.33
N SER A 126 -12.27 20.21 -24.94
CA SER A 126 -13.45 20.86 -25.55
C SER A 126 -13.47 22.38 -25.35
N ALA A 127 -14.23 23.06 -26.21
CA ALA A 127 -14.45 24.50 -26.18
C ALA A 127 -15.94 24.84 -26.40
N GLY A 128 -16.28 26.13 -26.25
CA GLY A 128 -17.60 26.66 -26.59
C GLY A 128 -18.76 26.01 -25.84
N ALA A 129 -19.86 25.76 -26.56
CA ALA A 129 -21.10 25.21 -26.01
C ALA A 129 -20.93 23.80 -25.43
N LYS A 130 -20.15 22.93 -26.10
CA LYS A 130 -19.88 21.57 -25.60
C LYS A 130 -19.21 21.63 -24.23
N TRP A 131 -18.14 22.41 -24.09
CA TRP A 131 -17.46 22.57 -22.80
C TRP A 131 -18.40 23.12 -21.71
N LYS A 132 -19.18 24.16 -22.01
CA LYS A 132 -20.14 24.74 -21.04
C LYS A 132 -21.16 23.69 -20.56
N ASN A 133 -21.69 22.87 -21.48
CA ASN A 133 -22.62 21.81 -21.13
C ASN A 133 -21.96 20.73 -20.27
N ARG A 134 -20.78 20.22 -20.68
CA ARG A 134 -20.02 19.22 -19.92
C ARG A 134 -19.69 19.72 -18.51
N ARG A 135 -19.18 20.94 -18.40
CA ARG A 135 -18.85 21.56 -17.11
C ARG A 135 -20.07 21.63 -16.19
N ARG A 136 -21.23 22.03 -16.70
CA ARG A 136 -22.48 22.09 -15.94
C ARG A 136 -22.90 20.71 -15.42
N ILE A 137 -22.88 19.69 -16.28
CA ILE A 137 -23.28 18.31 -15.92
C ILE A 137 -22.36 17.73 -14.84
N ILE A 138 -21.05 18.00 -14.92
CA ILE A 138 -20.04 17.32 -14.09
C ILE A 138 -19.80 18.03 -12.75
N THR A 139 -19.99 19.36 -12.67
CA THR A 139 -19.70 20.15 -11.47
C THR A 139 -20.28 19.58 -10.16
N PRO A 140 -21.53 19.08 -10.11
CA PRO A 140 -22.09 18.49 -8.89
C PRO A 140 -21.22 17.39 -8.28
N ALA A 141 -20.58 16.55 -9.09
CA ALA A 141 -19.77 15.41 -8.61
C ALA A 141 -18.56 15.81 -7.76
N PHE A 142 -18.06 17.06 -7.90
CA PHE A 142 -16.82 17.52 -7.27
C PHE A 142 -17.02 18.73 -6.35
N HIS A 143 -18.24 19.27 -6.25
CA HIS A 143 -18.56 20.44 -5.43
C HIS A 143 -19.68 20.19 -4.43
N ASP A 144 -20.48 19.14 -4.63
CA ASP A 144 -21.51 18.73 -3.67
C ASP A 144 -20.86 18.29 -2.35
N LYS A 145 -21.33 18.89 -1.24
CA LYS A 145 -20.75 18.67 0.08
C LYS A 145 -20.98 17.25 0.58
N GLU A 146 -22.14 16.66 0.28
CA GLU A 146 -22.49 15.31 0.70
C GLU A 146 -21.65 14.27 -0.04
N LEU A 147 -21.44 14.46 -1.35
CA LEU A 147 -20.56 13.58 -2.13
C LEU A 147 -19.09 13.67 -1.69
N LEU A 148 -18.57 14.88 -1.48
CA LEU A 148 -17.21 15.06 -0.98
C LEU A 148 -17.03 14.42 0.41
N ASN A 149 -18.03 14.52 1.29
CA ASN A 149 -18.03 13.82 2.58
C ASN A 149 -17.95 12.30 2.39
N ASN A 150 -18.71 11.74 1.45
CA ASN A 150 -18.69 10.30 1.17
C ASN A 150 -17.34 9.82 0.62
N TYR A 151 -16.59 10.69 -0.06
CA TYR A 151 -15.25 10.35 -0.56
C TYR A 151 -14.19 10.27 0.55
N VAL A 152 -14.42 10.89 1.71
CA VAL A 152 -13.48 10.84 2.84
C VAL A 152 -13.23 9.40 3.31
N ASP A 153 -14.27 8.55 3.33
CA ASP A 153 -14.12 7.14 3.67
C ASP A 153 -13.16 6.41 2.70
N ILE A 154 -13.27 6.71 1.41
CA ILE A 154 -12.43 6.13 0.36
C ILE A 154 -10.99 6.64 0.50
N TYR A 155 -10.80 7.94 0.75
CA TYR A 155 -9.48 8.50 1.01
C TYR A 155 -8.81 7.79 2.20
N ASN A 156 -9.55 7.54 3.27
CA ASN A 156 -9.05 6.84 4.45
C ASN A 156 -8.66 5.39 4.16
N GLU A 157 -9.55 4.62 3.51
CA GLU A 157 -9.30 3.21 3.20
C GLU A 157 -8.04 3.05 2.34
N GLN A 158 -7.95 3.83 1.27
CA GLN A 158 -6.84 3.75 0.33
C GLN A 158 -5.53 4.28 0.94
N SER A 159 -5.59 5.32 1.77
CA SER A 159 -4.41 5.86 2.46
C SER A 159 -3.91 4.91 3.55
N ALA A 160 -4.79 4.20 4.25
CA ALA A 160 -4.40 3.18 5.23
C ALA A 160 -3.65 2.03 4.56
N ILE A 161 -4.11 1.58 3.38
CA ILE A 161 -3.41 0.59 2.55
C ILE A 161 -2.03 1.12 2.13
N LEU A 162 -1.93 2.39 1.70
CA LEU A 162 -0.67 3.02 1.33
C LEU A 162 0.34 2.96 2.48
N VAL A 163 -0.03 3.46 3.65
CA VAL A 163 0.83 3.43 4.86
C VAL A 163 1.23 1.99 5.20
N GLN A 164 0.30 1.03 5.13
CA GLN A 164 0.63 -0.37 5.38
C GLN A 164 1.68 -0.90 4.39
N ARG A 165 1.60 -0.51 3.11
CA ARG A 165 2.62 -0.87 2.11
C ARG A 165 3.95 -0.21 2.40
N LEU A 166 3.96 1.05 2.82
CA LEU A 166 5.17 1.78 3.19
C LEU A 166 5.87 1.12 4.39
N ARG A 167 5.14 0.43 5.28
CA ARG A 167 5.73 -0.34 6.39
C ARG A 167 6.72 -1.42 5.96
N SER A 168 6.60 -1.93 4.74
CA SER A 168 7.52 -2.93 4.20
C SER A 168 8.90 -2.36 3.82
N ILE A 169 9.03 -1.03 3.78
CA ILE A 169 10.27 -0.33 3.52
C ILE A 169 11.10 -0.29 4.81
N GLU A 170 12.37 -0.66 4.70
CA GLU A 170 13.32 -0.62 5.80
C GLU A 170 13.48 0.80 6.33
N SER A 171 13.46 0.95 7.66
CA SER A 171 13.58 2.26 8.31
C SER A 171 14.87 2.96 7.91
N GLY A 172 14.81 4.26 7.63
CA GLY A 172 15.96 5.07 7.23
C GLY A 172 16.47 4.82 5.80
N LYS A 173 15.87 3.87 5.06
CA LYS A 173 16.23 3.64 3.67
C LYS A 173 15.58 4.66 2.75
N GLU A 174 16.36 5.20 1.81
CA GLU A 174 15.85 6.08 0.76
C GLU A 174 14.89 5.36 -0.18
N VAL A 175 13.76 6.00 -0.44
CA VAL A 175 12.69 5.51 -1.30
C VAL A 175 12.06 6.66 -2.08
N ASN A 176 11.78 6.42 -3.35
CA ASN A 176 10.92 7.28 -4.16
C ASN A 176 9.46 6.91 -3.87
N LEU A 177 8.70 7.83 -3.26
CA LEU A 177 7.31 7.58 -2.88
C LEU A 177 6.32 7.68 -4.05
N TYR A 178 6.69 8.37 -5.13
CA TYR A 178 5.80 8.66 -6.25
C TYR A 178 5.06 7.42 -6.80
N PRO A 179 5.69 6.24 -7.05
CA PRO A 179 4.96 5.07 -7.53
C PRO A 179 3.90 4.52 -6.55
N TYR A 180 4.14 4.66 -5.25
CA TYR A 180 3.20 4.22 -4.21
C TYR A 180 2.02 5.18 -4.13
N ILE A 181 2.31 6.48 -4.10
CA ILE A 181 1.33 7.57 -4.08
C ILE A 181 0.47 7.52 -5.34
N ALA A 182 1.08 7.42 -6.54
CA ALA A 182 0.35 7.37 -7.80
C ALA A 182 -0.58 6.15 -7.92
N SER A 183 -0.19 5.01 -7.33
CA SER A 183 -1.08 3.84 -7.27
C SER A 183 -2.24 4.05 -6.30
N CYS A 184 -2.01 4.74 -5.18
CA CYS A 184 -3.04 5.08 -4.21
C CYS A 184 -4.03 6.11 -4.79
N ALA A 185 -3.54 7.19 -5.39
CA ALA A 185 -4.37 8.20 -6.06
C ALA A 185 -5.19 7.58 -7.20
N LEU A 186 -4.64 6.61 -7.94
CA LEU A 186 -5.39 5.89 -8.96
C LEU A 186 -6.55 5.05 -8.36
N ASP A 187 -6.30 4.34 -7.25
CA ASP A 187 -7.37 3.61 -6.54
C ASP A 187 -8.43 4.57 -6.01
N ILE A 188 -8.03 5.72 -5.45
CA ILE A 188 -8.94 6.75 -4.96
C ILE A 188 -9.83 7.29 -6.07
N ILE A 189 -9.28 7.73 -7.20
CA ILE A 189 -10.10 8.29 -8.29
C ILE A 189 -11.01 7.22 -8.92
N CYS A 190 -10.54 5.97 -9.04
CA CYS A 190 -11.36 4.89 -9.58
C CYS A 190 -12.52 4.55 -8.64
N GLU A 191 -12.28 4.51 -7.33
CA GLU A 191 -13.33 4.16 -6.38
C GLU A 191 -14.30 5.34 -6.13
N ALA A 192 -13.78 6.54 -5.92
CA ALA A 192 -14.60 7.72 -5.62
C ALA A 192 -15.37 8.25 -6.85
N ALA A 193 -14.68 8.39 -7.99
CA ALA A 193 -15.27 8.99 -9.19
C ALA A 193 -15.81 7.95 -10.18
N MET A 194 -15.18 6.79 -10.32
CA MET A 194 -15.67 5.74 -11.25
C MET A 194 -16.55 4.68 -10.57
N GLY A 195 -16.59 4.65 -9.24
CA GLY A 195 -17.39 3.69 -8.47
C GLY A 195 -16.83 2.27 -8.48
N LEU A 196 -15.53 2.09 -8.76
CA LEU A 196 -14.89 0.78 -8.86
C LEU A 196 -13.55 0.72 -8.11
N ASN A 197 -13.41 -0.28 -7.23
CA ASN A 197 -12.12 -0.59 -6.62
C ASN A 197 -11.33 -1.53 -7.54
N ILE A 198 -10.21 -1.04 -8.08
CA ILE A 198 -9.38 -1.78 -9.04
C ILE A 198 -8.16 -2.47 -8.39
N GLY A 199 -7.88 -2.16 -7.11
CA GLY A 199 -6.74 -2.68 -6.37
C GLY A 199 -5.38 -2.40 -7.02
N ALA A 200 -5.18 -1.22 -7.59
CA ALA A 200 -3.92 -0.78 -8.21
C ALA A 200 -2.75 -0.87 -7.23
N GLN A 201 -2.98 -0.59 -5.94
CA GLN A 201 -1.98 -0.73 -4.89
C GLN A 201 -1.53 -2.18 -4.64
N GLN A 202 -2.29 -3.21 -5.04
CA GLN A 202 -1.89 -4.60 -4.86
C GLN A 202 -0.90 -5.06 -5.94
N GLN A 203 -0.87 -4.37 -7.07
CA GLN A 203 0.02 -4.66 -8.18
C GLN A 203 1.33 -3.88 -8.01
N ARG A 204 2.48 -4.55 -8.25
CA ARG A 204 3.78 -3.89 -8.06
C ARG A 204 3.99 -2.74 -9.04
N ASN A 205 3.49 -2.89 -10.29
CA ASN A 205 3.50 -1.87 -11.34
C ASN A 205 2.14 -1.90 -12.09
N SER A 206 1.40 -0.79 -12.08
CA SER A 206 0.20 -0.63 -12.89
C SER A 206 0.58 -0.42 -14.37
N GLN A 207 0.10 -1.29 -15.26
CA GLN A 207 0.31 -1.15 -16.70
C GLN A 207 -0.29 0.15 -17.25
N TYR A 208 -1.39 0.62 -16.65
CA TYR A 208 -2.05 1.87 -16.98
C TYR A 208 -1.17 3.08 -16.65
N VAL A 209 -0.67 3.18 -15.40
CA VAL A 209 0.21 4.28 -14.96
C VAL A 209 1.47 4.33 -15.82
N ASP A 210 2.13 3.18 -16.05
CA ASP A 210 3.31 3.07 -16.92
C ASP A 210 3.03 3.53 -18.36
N ALA A 211 1.80 3.35 -18.87
CA ALA A 211 1.40 3.77 -20.21
C ALA A 211 1.12 5.28 -20.27
N VAL A 212 0.46 5.85 -19.25
CA VAL A 212 0.20 7.29 -19.12
C VAL A 212 1.52 8.07 -19.09
N LEU A 213 2.47 7.65 -18.27
CA LEU A 213 3.81 8.27 -18.17
C LEU A 213 4.53 8.34 -19.53
N LYS A 214 4.46 7.26 -20.31
CA LYS A 214 5.15 7.20 -21.60
C LYS A 214 4.40 7.88 -22.72
N LEU A 215 3.07 7.88 -22.66
CA LEU A 215 2.25 8.58 -23.64
C LEU A 215 2.44 10.09 -23.50
N THR A 216 2.41 10.60 -22.27
CA THR A 216 2.60 12.03 -21.96
C THR A 216 3.97 12.56 -22.42
N ASP A 217 5.06 11.80 -22.20
CA ASP A 217 6.39 12.11 -22.74
C ASP A 217 6.39 12.23 -24.29
N ILE A 218 5.77 11.26 -24.99
CA ILE A 218 5.69 11.30 -26.46
C ILE A 218 4.85 12.49 -26.94
N ILE A 219 3.73 12.79 -26.29
CA ILE A 219 2.85 13.92 -26.65
C ILE A 219 3.58 15.25 -26.47
N LEU A 220 4.26 15.45 -25.35
CA LEU A 220 5.03 16.66 -25.09
C LEU A 220 6.18 16.81 -26.09
N ARG A 221 6.89 15.72 -26.37
CA ARG A 221 7.95 15.70 -27.38
C ARG A 221 7.41 16.11 -28.75
N ARG A 222 6.21 15.64 -29.11
CA ARG A 222 5.52 16.03 -30.33
C ARG A 222 5.12 17.51 -30.33
N GLN A 223 4.62 18.04 -29.21
CA GLN A 223 4.29 19.47 -29.07
C GLN A 223 5.50 20.38 -29.33
N ARG A 224 6.69 20.02 -28.84
CA ARG A 224 7.90 20.85 -28.95
C ARG A 224 8.65 20.72 -30.28
N MET A 225 8.43 19.65 -31.06
CA MET A 225 9.26 19.32 -32.23
C MET A 225 8.45 19.42 -33.54
N PRO A 226 8.58 20.52 -34.31
CA PRO A 226 7.74 20.77 -35.49
C PRO A 226 7.81 19.71 -36.59
N TRP A 227 8.92 18.98 -36.70
CA TRP A 227 9.04 17.88 -37.66
C TRP A 227 8.22 16.64 -37.28
N LEU A 228 7.72 16.56 -36.03
CA LEU A 228 6.78 15.53 -35.57
C LEU A 228 5.31 15.96 -35.69
N TRP A 229 5.02 17.21 -36.08
CA TRP A 229 3.65 17.69 -36.23
C TRP A 229 2.90 16.98 -37.37
N PRO A 230 3.48 16.76 -38.56
CA PRO A 230 2.80 16.04 -39.64
C PRO A 230 2.48 14.60 -39.24
N ASP A 231 1.19 14.25 -39.24
CA ASP A 231 0.70 12.92 -38.82
C ASP A 231 1.38 11.77 -39.57
N LEU A 232 1.60 11.95 -40.88
CA LEU A 232 2.25 10.94 -41.71
C LEU A 232 3.67 10.63 -41.21
N ILE A 233 4.47 11.67 -40.96
CA ILE A 233 5.84 11.52 -40.46
C ILE A 233 5.81 10.87 -39.08
N PHE A 234 4.97 11.38 -38.18
CA PHE A 234 4.87 10.86 -36.82
C PHE A 234 4.53 9.37 -36.78
N LYS A 235 3.52 8.93 -37.56
CA LYS A 235 3.08 7.53 -37.63
C LYS A 235 4.13 6.58 -38.22
N LEU A 236 5.00 7.07 -39.10
CA LEU A 236 6.10 6.29 -39.68
C LEU A 236 7.26 6.09 -38.70
N LEU A 237 7.43 6.99 -37.73
CA LEU A 237 8.49 6.93 -36.73
C LEU A 237 8.19 5.95 -35.59
N PRO A 238 9.23 5.45 -34.88
CA PRO A 238 9.05 4.60 -33.69
C PRO A 238 8.17 5.24 -32.61
N GLU A 239 8.25 6.56 -32.45
CA GLU A 239 7.48 7.37 -31.52
C GLU A 239 5.98 7.24 -31.79
N GLY A 240 5.52 7.38 -33.04
CA GLY A 240 4.11 7.21 -33.39
C GLY A 240 3.60 5.79 -33.17
N ARG A 241 4.41 4.77 -33.49
CA ARG A 241 4.04 3.38 -33.19
C ARG A 241 3.92 3.10 -31.68
N ASN A 242 4.80 3.68 -30.88
CA ASN A 242 4.76 3.54 -29.43
C ASN A 242 3.58 4.34 -28.83
N HIS A 243 3.29 5.54 -29.36
CA HIS A 243 2.12 6.34 -29.02
C HIS A 243 0.83 5.50 -29.16
N ASP A 244 0.59 4.92 -30.35
CA ASP A 244 -0.62 4.12 -30.61
C ASP A 244 -0.70 2.87 -29.72
N ARG A 245 0.46 2.27 -29.40
CA ARG A 245 0.52 1.13 -28.46
C ARG A 245 0.11 1.52 -27.05
N TYR A 246 0.63 2.63 -26.50
CA TYR A 246 0.28 3.07 -25.15
C TYR A 246 -1.16 3.58 -25.08
N LEU A 247 -1.60 4.29 -26.11
CA LEU A 247 -2.98 4.72 -26.28
C LEU A 247 -3.96 3.55 -26.21
N LYS A 248 -3.66 2.44 -26.91
CA LYS A 248 -4.47 1.22 -26.87
C LYS A 248 -4.58 0.64 -25.46
N ILE A 249 -3.50 0.65 -24.67
CA ILE A 249 -3.50 0.15 -23.28
C ILE A 249 -4.43 1.01 -22.41
N ILE A 250 -4.31 2.33 -22.54
CA ILE A 250 -5.09 3.31 -21.77
C ILE A 250 -6.58 3.17 -22.10
N HIS A 251 -6.95 3.19 -23.38
CA HIS A 251 -8.34 3.03 -23.81
C HIS A 251 -8.95 1.67 -23.47
N GLN A 252 -8.14 0.59 -23.48
CA GLN A 252 -8.61 -0.72 -23.03
C GLN A 252 -8.93 -0.73 -21.54
N PHE A 253 -8.14 -0.01 -20.74
CA PHE A 253 -8.37 0.12 -19.31
C PHE A 253 -9.64 0.92 -19.02
N THR A 254 -9.78 2.11 -19.62
CA THR A 254 -10.95 2.97 -19.38
C THR A 254 -12.24 2.36 -19.92
N LYS A 255 -12.19 1.70 -21.08
CA LYS A 255 -13.33 0.91 -21.57
C LYS A 255 -13.74 -0.18 -20.58
N LYS A 256 -12.78 -0.91 -20.01
CA LYS A 256 -13.07 -1.94 -19.01
C LYS A 256 -13.76 -1.34 -17.78
N VAL A 257 -13.28 -0.20 -17.27
CA VAL A 257 -13.90 0.52 -16.14
C VAL A 257 -15.36 0.89 -16.46
N ILE A 258 -15.63 1.42 -17.65
CA ILE A 258 -16.98 1.76 -18.09
C ILE A 258 -17.86 0.50 -18.16
N ASP A 259 -17.38 -0.55 -18.82
CA ASP A 259 -18.11 -1.80 -19.02
C ASP A 259 -18.38 -2.56 -17.70
N ASP A 260 -17.45 -2.51 -16.75
CA ASP A 260 -17.59 -3.08 -15.41
C ASP A 260 -18.66 -2.28 -14.61
N ARG A 261 -18.55 -0.95 -14.58
CA ARG A 261 -19.49 -0.11 -13.81
C ARG A 261 -20.91 -0.12 -14.39
N ALA A 262 -21.05 -0.08 -15.71
CA ALA A 262 -22.37 -0.13 -16.36
C ALA A 262 -23.13 -1.41 -16.00
N ARG A 263 -22.45 -2.55 -15.84
CA ARG A 263 -23.07 -3.82 -15.40
C ARG A 263 -23.58 -3.75 -13.96
N GLU A 264 -22.80 -3.17 -13.06
CA GLU A 264 -23.20 -2.98 -11.65
C GLU A 264 -24.36 -1.98 -11.54
N PHE A 265 -24.31 -0.90 -12.32
CA PHE A 265 -25.33 0.15 -12.33
C PHE A 265 -26.75 -0.36 -12.62
N HIS A 266 -26.88 -1.40 -13.47
CA HIS A 266 -28.19 -2.00 -13.78
C HIS A 266 -28.70 -2.99 -12.73
N THR A 267 -27.84 -3.48 -11.83
CA THR A 267 -28.16 -4.54 -10.86
C THR A 267 -28.26 -4.06 -9.41
N ASP A 268 -27.82 -2.83 -9.13
CA ASP A 268 -27.78 -2.28 -7.77
C ASP A 268 -29.17 -1.75 -7.32
N GLU A 269 -29.82 -2.48 -6.40
CA GLU A 269 -31.09 -2.07 -5.78
C GLU A 269 -30.90 -0.91 -4.77
N ASN A 270 -29.67 -0.64 -4.31
CA ASN A 270 -29.34 0.42 -3.35
C ASN A 270 -28.96 1.75 -4.04
N ARG A 271 -29.86 2.29 -4.86
CA ARG A 271 -29.66 3.48 -5.71
C ARG A 271 -29.34 4.83 -5.02
N GLY A 272 -29.04 4.84 -3.71
CA GLY A 272 -29.09 6.05 -2.90
C GLY A 272 -27.87 6.44 -2.05
N LYS A 273 -26.86 5.59 -1.83
CA LYS A 273 -25.82 5.91 -0.81
C LYS A 273 -24.46 6.39 -1.31
N ARG A 274 -24.10 6.18 -2.58
CA ARG A 274 -22.80 6.63 -3.15
C ARG A 274 -22.94 6.89 -4.65
N SER A 275 -23.43 8.06 -5.07
CA SER A 275 -23.46 8.40 -6.51
C SER A 275 -22.08 8.87 -6.96
N ALA A 276 -21.38 8.03 -7.72
CA ALA A 276 -20.09 8.37 -8.31
C ALA A 276 -20.26 9.29 -9.53
N PHE A 277 -19.18 9.95 -9.94
CA PHE A 277 -19.15 10.76 -11.17
C PHE A 277 -19.58 9.97 -12.41
N LEU A 278 -19.14 8.72 -12.55
CA LEU A 278 -19.53 7.85 -13.67
C LEU A 278 -21.03 7.51 -13.63
N ASP A 279 -21.65 7.39 -12.46
CA ASP A 279 -23.09 7.17 -12.35
C ASP A 279 -23.89 8.37 -12.88
N LEU A 280 -23.40 9.59 -12.65
CA LEU A 280 -24.03 10.79 -13.22
C LEU A 280 -23.96 10.76 -14.75
N LEU A 281 -22.82 10.37 -15.33
CA LEU A 281 -22.68 10.25 -16.79
C LEU A 281 -23.57 9.15 -17.37
N LEU A 282 -23.68 8.00 -16.70
CA LEU A 282 -24.55 6.88 -17.12
C LEU A 282 -26.03 7.25 -17.04
N LYS A 283 -26.46 8.01 -16.02
CA LYS A 283 -27.82 8.57 -15.94
C LYS A 283 -28.11 9.50 -17.10
N GLN A 284 -27.20 10.43 -17.41
CA GLN A 284 -27.37 11.35 -18.53
C GLN A 284 -27.39 10.66 -19.91
N MET A 285 -26.78 9.48 -20.02
CA MET A 285 -26.92 8.63 -21.22
C MET A 285 -28.31 8.00 -21.32
N SER A 286 -28.91 7.62 -20.19
CA SER A 286 -30.30 7.14 -20.17
C SER A 286 -31.30 8.24 -20.53
N ASP A 287 -30.96 9.49 -20.22
CA ASP A 287 -31.73 10.68 -20.62
C ASP A 287 -31.41 11.18 -22.05
N GLU A 288 -30.71 10.37 -22.86
CA GLU A 288 -30.27 10.68 -24.24
C GLU A 288 -29.42 11.96 -24.39
N GLN A 289 -28.87 12.51 -23.30
CA GLN A 289 -28.04 13.71 -23.34
C GLN A 289 -26.57 13.43 -23.71
N LEU A 290 -26.07 12.22 -23.40
CA LEU A 290 -24.69 11.83 -23.68
C LEU A 290 -24.63 10.50 -24.43
N THR A 291 -23.71 10.37 -25.37
CA THR A 291 -23.39 9.10 -26.02
C THR A 291 -22.36 8.29 -25.21
N LEU A 292 -22.25 6.98 -25.46
CA LEU A 292 -21.17 6.16 -24.88
C LEU A 292 -19.79 6.74 -25.19
N LEU A 293 -19.63 7.31 -26.39
CA LEU A 293 -18.39 7.97 -26.77
C LEU A 293 -18.10 9.15 -25.84
N ASP A 294 -19.09 10.01 -25.59
CA ASP A 294 -18.94 11.15 -24.70
C ASP A 294 -18.57 10.73 -23.27
N ILE A 295 -19.14 9.62 -22.77
CA ILE A 295 -18.74 9.06 -21.46
C ILE A 295 -17.28 8.66 -21.49
N GLN A 296 -16.83 7.99 -22.55
CA GLN A 296 -15.43 7.59 -22.70
C GLN A 296 -14.49 8.80 -22.71
N GLU A 297 -14.85 9.90 -23.39
CA GLU A 297 -14.05 11.13 -23.39
C GLU A 297 -13.82 11.67 -21.96
N GLU A 298 -14.88 11.69 -21.16
CA GLU A 298 -14.81 12.21 -19.79
C GLU A 298 -14.11 11.22 -18.85
N VAL A 299 -14.34 9.92 -18.98
CA VAL A 299 -13.62 8.91 -18.18
C VAL A 299 -12.11 8.96 -18.47
N ASP A 300 -11.70 9.01 -19.75
CA ASP A 300 -10.28 9.15 -20.12
C ASP A 300 -9.67 10.42 -19.51
N THR A 301 -10.41 11.54 -19.52
CA THR A 301 -9.98 12.83 -18.95
C THR A 301 -9.81 12.78 -17.44
N PHE A 302 -10.84 12.35 -16.70
CA PHE A 302 -10.82 12.38 -15.24
C PHE A 302 -9.90 11.32 -14.63
N MET A 303 -9.78 10.15 -15.26
CA MET A 303 -8.83 9.14 -14.81
C MET A 303 -7.39 9.61 -14.96
N PHE A 304 -7.06 10.38 -16.01
CA PHE A 304 -5.74 10.98 -16.14
C PHE A 304 -5.52 12.10 -15.13
N GLU A 305 -6.38 13.12 -15.14
CA GLU A 305 -6.19 14.36 -14.39
C GLU A 305 -6.27 14.14 -12.88
N GLY A 306 -7.07 13.18 -12.43
CA GLY A 306 -7.37 12.95 -11.01
C GLY A 306 -6.38 12.07 -10.24
N HIS A 307 -5.34 11.51 -10.87
CA HIS A 307 -4.32 10.74 -10.14
C HIS A 307 -2.90 11.27 -10.32
N ASP A 308 -2.53 11.68 -11.54
CA ASP A 308 -1.13 12.03 -11.85
C ASP A 308 -0.74 13.38 -11.22
N THR A 309 -1.70 14.32 -11.18
CA THR A 309 -1.50 15.67 -10.64
C THR A 309 -1.39 15.69 -9.11
N THR A 310 -2.27 14.97 -8.40
CA THR A 310 -2.27 14.85 -6.94
C THR A 310 -1.09 14.00 -6.47
N ALA A 311 -0.72 12.95 -7.22
CA ALA A 311 0.48 12.18 -6.90
C ALA A 311 1.77 13.01 -6.94
N ALA A 312 1.90 13.93 -7.91
CA ALA A 312 3.03 14.85 -7.95
C ALA A 312 3.02 15.82 -6.76
N ALA A 313 1.86 16.41 -6.44
CA ALA A 313 1.70 17.34 -5.32
C ALA A 313 2.08 16.68 -3.97
N ILE A 314 1.53 15.50 -3.68
CA ILE A 314 1.82 14.75 -2.43
C ILE A 314 3.29 14.36 -2.38
N ASN A 315 3.87 13.90 -3.49
CA ASN A 315 5.27 13.50 -3.54
C ASN A 315 6.23 14.66 -3.26
N PHE A 316 6.02 15.83 -3.90
CA PHE A 316 6.82 17.02 -3.60
C PHE A 316 6.54 17.54 -2.19
N THR A 317 5.32 17.41 -1.67
CA THR A 317 4.99 17.82 -0.30
C THR A 317 5.74 16.98 0.71
N CYS A 318 5.77 15.64 0.54
CA CYS A 318 6.56 14.73 1.36
C CYS A 318 8.05 15.11 1.36
N PHE A 319 8.58 15.45 0.18
CA PHE A 319 9.98 15.87 0.03
C PHE A 319 10.28 17.21 0.72
N MET A 320 9.39 18.21 0.57
CA MET A 320 9.56 19.50 1.22
C MET A 320 9.43 19.42 2.73
N ILE A 321 8.53 18.58 3.25
CA ILE A 321 8.44 18.27 4.68
C ILE A 321 9.71 17.58 5.18
N ALA A 322 10.28 16.67 4.40
CA ALA A 322 11.52 15.96 4.74
C ALA A 322 12.75 16.90 4.79
N LEU A 323 12.76 17.95 3.97
CA LEU A 323 13.78 18.99 3.94
C LEU A 323 13.70 20.01 5.08
N HIS A 324 12.53 20.17 5.71
CA HIS A 324 12.26 21.23 6.70
C HIS A 324 11.75 20.63 8.02
N PRO A 325 12.65 20.11 8.89
CA PRO A 325 12.28 19.48 10.15
C PRO A 325 11.43 20.37 11.07
N GLU A 326 11.63 21.68 11.03
CA GLU A 326 10.87 22.68 11.80
C GLU A 326 9.42 22.80 11.32
N VAL A 327 9.17 22.75 10.01
CA VAL A 327 7.82 22.70 9.44
C VAL A 327 7.17 21.37 9.78
N GLN A 328 7.93 20.27 9.69
CA GLN A 328 7.45 18.94 10.04
C GLN A 328 7.06 18.85 11.52
N GLN A 329 7.79 19.49 12.43
CA GLN A 329 7.42 19.54 13.84
C GLN A 329 6.09 20.25 14.06
N LYS A 330 5.90 21.44 13.46
CA LYS A 330 4.61 22.16 13.52
C LYS A 330 3.44 21.33 12.97
N LEU A 331 3.67 20.56 11.89
CA LEU A 331 2.68 19.63 11.34
C LEU A 331 2.35 18.49 12.31
N HIS A 332 3.36 17.91 12.97
CA HIS A 332 3.10 16.90 14.00
C HIS A 332 2.33 17.47 15.18
N ASP A 333 2.63 18.71 15.62
CA ASP A 333 1.89 19.37 16.69
C ASP A 333 0.42 19.61 16.30
N GLU A 334 0.16 20.04 15.05
CA GLU A 334 -1.19 20.18 14.51
C GLU A 334 -1.92 18.82 14.43
N ILE A 335 -1.26 17.80 13.91
CA ILE A 335 -1.82 16.44 13.79
C ILE A 335 -2.12 15.87 15.19
N ASP A 336 -1.23 16.06 16.16
CA ASP A 336 -1.42 15.60 17.52
C ASP A 336 -2.58 16.37 18.19
N ARG A 337 -2.79 17.66 17.88
CA ARG A 337 -3.96 18.44 18.32
C ARG A 337 -5.28 17.90 17.74
N VAL A 338 -5.34 17.66 16.43
CA VAL A 338 -6.58 17.26 15.72
C VAL A 338 -6.95 15.80 16.00
N PHE A 339 -5.97 14.90 15.98
CA PHE A 339 -6.23 13.46 16.14
C PHE A 339 -6.11 12.99 17.59
N GLY A 340 -5.50 13.79 18.47
CA GLY A 340 -5.25 13.45 19.86
C GLY A 340 -4.51 12.11 19.96
N ASN A 341 -4.99 11.28 20.88
CA ASN A 341 -4.37 10.00 21.19
C ASN A 341 -4.76 8.84 20.25
N ASN A 342 -5.45 9.10 19.15
CA ASN A 342 -5.91 8.04 18.25
C ASN A 342 -5.42 8.28 16.82
N HIS A 343 -4.14 7.96 16.58
CA HIS A 343 -3.53 8.06 15.25
C HIS A 343 -4.03 7.00 14.24
N ASP A 344 -4.83 6.03 14.68
CA ASP A 344 -5.35 4.91 13.87
C ASP A 344 -6.75 5.15 13.33
N ARG A 345 -7.48 6.14 13.86
CA ARG A 345 -8.84 6.42 13.40
C ARG A 345 -8.85 7.03 11.99
N PRO A 346 -9.87 6.72 11.18
CA PRO A 346 -10.15 7.45 9.96
C PRO A 346 -10.31 8.97 10.21
N CYS A 347 -9.86 9.78 9.25
CA CYS A 347 -10.13 11.21 9.22
C CYS A 347 -11.62 11.44 8.95
N THR A 348 -12.22 12.39 9.64
CA THR A 348 -13.55 12.93 9.34
C THR A 348 -13.39 14.18 8.45
N MET A 349 -14.48 14.64 7.83
CA MET A 349 -14.44 15.92 7.11
C MET A 349 -14.04 17.08 8.03
N ASP A 350 -14.48 17.06 9.29
CA ASP A 350 -14.14 18.11 10.26
C ASP A 350 -12.64 18.09 10.60
N ASP A 351 -12.03 16.91 10.76
CA ASP A 351 -10.57 16.81 10.94
C ASP A 351 -9.82 17.41 9.74
N LEU A 352 -10.25 17.09 8.51
CA LEU A 352 -9.63 17.64 7.30
C LEU A 352 -9.79 19.15 7.22
N ASN A 353 -10.88 19.71 7.72
CA ASN A 353 -11.08 21.16 7.80
C ASN A 353 -10.19 21.81 8.88
N GLU A 354 -9.83 21.10 9.96
CA GLU A 354 -8.97 21.63 11.03
C GLU A 354 -7.46 21.51 10.77
N LEU A 355 -7.04 20.85 9.69
CA LEU A 355 -5.64 20.72 9.25
C LEU A 355 -5.19 21.96 8.45
N ASP A 356 -5.26 23.14 9.07
CA ASP A 356 -5.00 24.44 8.44
C ASP A 356 -3.54 24.63 8.04
N TYR A 357 -2.61 24.23 8.91
CA TYR A 357 -1.18 24.35 8.67
C TYR A 357 -0.70 23.36 7.60
N LEU A 358 -1.21 22.13 7.61
CA LEU A 358 -0.98 21.17 6.52
C LEU A 358 -1.43 21.73 5.17
N GLU A 359 -2.56 22.43 5.12
CA GLU A 359 -3.01 23.10 3.91
C GLU A 359 -2.08 24.24 3.48
N CYS A 360 -1.53 25.02 4.41
CA CYS A 360 -0.51 26.02 4.13
C CYS A 360 0.76 25.40 3.53
N VAL A 361 1.20 24.26 4.06
CA VAL A 361 2.34 23.48 3.57
C VAL A 361 2.10 22.95 2.16
N ILE A 362 0.90 22.40 1.88
CA ILE A 362 0.50 21.97 0.54
C ILE A 362 0.53 23.14 -0.44
N LYS A 363 -0.05 24.29 -0.06
CA LYS A 363 -0.10 25.50 -0.91
C LYS A 363 1.29 26.04 -1.22
N GLU A 364 2.17 26.13 -0.22
CA GLU A 364 3.55 26.56 -0.43
C GLU A 364 4.34 25.56 -1.28
N THR A 365 4.07 24.26 -1.12
CA THR A 365 4.63 23.25 -2.02
C THR A 365 4.13 23.45 -3.45
N LEU A 366 2.84 23.66 -3.68
CA LEU A 366 2.27 23.94 -5.02
C LEU A 366 2.73 25.28 -5.60
N ARG A 367 3.17 26.22 -4.76
CA ARG A 367 3.82 27.46 -5.21
C ARG A 367 5.17 27.16 -5.86
N LEU A 368 6.03 26.43 -5.15
CA LEU A 368 7.37 26.08 -5.64
C LEU A 368 7.33 24.97 -6.70
N PHE A 369 6.48 23.97 -6.52
CA PHE A 369 6.36 22.77 -7.35
C PHE A 369 4.92 22.59 -7.84
N PRO A 370 4.39 23.52 -8.67
CA PRO A 370 3.04 23.37 -9.21
C PRO A 370 2.96 22.10 -10.06
N SER A 371 2.00 21.22 -9.77
CA SER A 371 1.83 19.97 -10.51
C SER A 371 1.70 20.22 -12.02
N VAL A 372 1.06 21.32 -12.42
CA VAL A 372 1.01 21.77 -13.83
C VAL A 372 1.83 23.07 -13.97
N PRO A 373 3.06 23.01 -14.48
CA PRO A 373 3.97 24.17 -14.47
C PRO A 373 3.64 25.24 -15.51
N PHE A 374 2.88 24.90 -16.55
CA PHE A 374 2.41 25.84 -17.57
C PHE A 374 1.08 25.39 -18.18
N ILE A 375 0.31 26.36 -18.69
CA ILE A 375 -0.93 26.12 -19.45
C ILE A 375 -0.93 26.99 -20.71
N ALA A 376 -1.65 26.58 -21.75
CA ALA A 376 -1.74 27.37 -22.97
C ALA A 376 -3.19 27.66 -23.40
N ARG A 377 -3.36 28.79 -24.08
CA ARG A 377 -4.64 29.33 -24.57
C ARG A 377 -4.47 29.92 -25.96
N GLU A 378 -5.52 29.82 -26.78
CA GLU A 378 -5.60 30.59 -28.01
C GLU A 378 -6.25 31.95 -27.72
N VAL A 379 -5.57 33.03 -28.09
CA VAL A 379 -6.07 34.40 -27.93
C VAL A 379 -7.30 34.61 -28.81
N GLN A 380 -8.45 34.94 -28.22
CA GLN A 380 -9.71 35.04 -28.97
C GLN A 380 -9.99 36.44 -29.55
N ASP A 381 -9.42 37.48 -28.95
CA ASP A 381 -9.57 38.89 -29.34
C ASP A 381 -8.20 39.58 -29.27
N ASP A 382 -7.96 40.56 -30.14
CA ASP A 382 -6.77 41.41 -30.05
C ASP A 382 -6.78 42.16 -28.70
N PHE A 383 -5.66 42.22 -27.99
CA PHE A 383 -5.54 43.00 -26.75
C PHE A 383 -4.15 43.59 -26.57
N MET A 384 -4.07 44.62 -25.73
CA MET A 384 -2.81 45.27 -25.38
C MET A 384 -2.24 44.64 -24.11
N TYR A 385 -0.96 44.26 -24.17
CA TYR A 385 -0.20 43.71 -23.05
C TYR A 385 1.11 44.48 -22.90
N ASN A 386 1.25 45.25 -21.81
CA ASN A 386 2.44 46.06 -21.53
C ASN A 386 2.95 46.86 -22.75
N GLY A 387 2.04 47.46 -23.53
CA GLY A 387 2.38 48.26 -24.72
C GLY A 387 2.52 47.47 -26.03
N TYR A 388 2.45 46.14 -26.00
CA TYR A 388 2.42 45.29 -27.20
C TYR A 388 1.00 44.87 -27.56
N LYS A 389 0.71 44.81 -28.86
CA LYS A 389 -0.56 44.27 -29.37
C LYS A 389 -0.44 42.76 -29.55
N VAL A 390 -1.12 41.99 -28.69
CA VAL A 390 -1.25 40.54 -28.84
C VAL A 390 -2.46 40.26 -29.73
N LEU A 391 -2.24 39.53 -30.82
CA LEU A 391 -3.24 39.30 -31.85
C LEU A 391 -4.08 38.06 -31.60
N LYS A 392 -5.35 38.13 -32.01
CA LYS A 392 -6.23 36.98 -32.15
C LYS A 392 -5.58 35.84 -32.93
N GLY A 393 -5.79 34.62 -32.44
CA GLY A 393 -5.25 33.37 -33.01
C GLY A 393 -3.81 33.06 -32.57
N SER A 394 -3.19 33.92 -31.75
CA SER A 394 -1.87 33.66 -31.18
C SER A 394 -1.96 32.66 -30.02
N THR A 395 -0.91 31.89 -29.80
CA THR A 395 -0.82 30.99 -28.65
C THR A 395 -0.16 31.71 -27.48
N ALA A 396 -0.91 31.87 -26.40
CA ALA A 396 -0.41 32.35 -25.11
C ALA A 396 -0.05 31.16 -24.23
N VAL A 397 1.20 31.11 -23.77
CA VAL A 397 1.71 30.11 -22.82
C VAL A 397 1.94 30.80 -21.48
N ILE A 398 1.17 30.40 -20.48
CA ILE A 398 1.18 30.95 -19.13
C ILE A 398 2.04 30.02 -18.27
N PHE A 399 3.21 30.49 -17.86
CA PHE A 399 4.13 29.70 -17.05
C PHE A 399 3.90 29.91 -15.55
N ILE A 400 3.00 29.10 -15.00
CA ILE A 400 2.59 29.12 -13.59
C ILE A 400 3.80 29.00 -12.65
N TYR A 401 4.79 28.17 -13.00
CA TYR A 401 6.01 27.99 -12.21
C TYR A 401 6.76 29.31 -11.93
N TYR A 402 6.87 30.18 -12.93
CA TYR A 402 7.55 31.47 -12.82
C TYR A 402 6.66 32.54 -12.19
N ILE A 403 5.36 32.53 -12.50
CA ILE A 403 4.38 33.43 -11.87
C ILE A 403 4.38 33.25 -10.35
N HIS A 404 4.44 32.00 -9.88
CA HIS A 404 4.51 31.66 -8.46
C HIS A 404 5.83 32.08 -7.77
N ARG A 405 6.79 32.59 -8.53
CA ARG A 405 8.10 33.09 -8.07
C ARG A 405 8.29 34.58 -8.35
N ASP A 406 7.22 35.30 -8.69
CA ASP A 406 7.31 36.74 -8.88
C ASP A 406 7.60 37.44 -7.53
N PRO A 407 8.76 38.10 -7.37
CA PRO A 407 9.14 38.74 -6.12
C PRO A 407 8.22 39.89 -5.71
N LYS A 408 7.38 40.41 -6.61
CA LYS A 408 6.35 41.40 -6.26
C LYS A 408 5.24 40.83 -5.38
N HIS A 409 5.02 39.52 -5.43
CA HIS A 409 3.96 38.84 -4.69
C HIS A 409 4.49 37.86 -3.64
N PHE A 410 5.73 37.38 -3.80
CA PHE A 410 6.38 36.47 -2.88
C PHE A 410 7.80 36.96 -2.57
N SER A 411 7.98 37.63 -1.43
CA SER A 411 9.31 38.01 -0.91
C SER A 411 10.19 36.78 -0.76
N ASP A 412 11.48 36.83 -1.10
CA ASP A 412 12.37 35.65 -1.11
C ASP A 412 11.73 34.44 -1.82
N PRO A 413 11.44 34.54 -3.13
CA PRO A 413 10.53 33.65 -3.82
C PRO A 413 10.98 32.18 -3.82
N ASP A 414 12.27 31.90 -3.66
CA ASP A 414 12.75 30.53 -3.58
C ASP A 414 12.72 29.95 -2.16
N ARG A 415 12.53 30.75 -1.10
CA ARG A 415 12.42 30.24 0.27
C ARG A 415 11.08 29.52 0.46
N PHE A 416 11.12 28.31 1.02
CA PHE A 416 9.94 27.58 1.46
C PHE A 416 9.44 28.17 2.78
N ASP A 417 8.25 28.78 2.74
CA ASP A 417 7.63 29.40 3.89
C ASP A 417 6.10 29.18 3.86
N PRO A 418 5.59 28.15 4.56
CA PRO A 418 4.15 27.89 4.65
C PRO A 418 3.35 29.05 5.23
N ASP A 419 3.96 29.87 6.11
CA ASP A 419 3.27 30.93 6.83
C ASP A 419 2.75 32.03 5.87
N ARG A 420 3.25 32.09 4.62
CA ARG A 420 2.72 32.92 3.52
C ARG A 420 1.24 32.68 3.22
N PHE A 421 0.73 31.49 3.53
CA PHE A 421 -0.66 31.11 3.24
C PHE A 421 -1.58 31.19 4.46
N LEU A 422 -1.08 31.67 5.60
CA LEU A 422 -1.94 32.08 6.70
C LEU A 422 -2.89 33.21 6.23
N PRO A 423 -4.13 33.29 6.77
CA PRO A 423 -5.11 34.28 6.36
C PRO A 423 -4.57 35.72 6.38
N GLU A 424 -3.86 36.10 7.45
CA GLU A 424 -3.24 37.40 7.66
C GLU A 424 -2.19 37.77 6.61
N ASN A 425 -1.49 36.78 6.05
CA ASN A 425 -0.39 36.98 5.10
C ASN A 425 -0.84 36.86 3.62
N SER A 426 -2.07 36.43 3.38
CA SER A 426 -2.59 36.14 2.03
C SER A 426 -3.73 37.04 1.59
N HIS A 427 -4.43 37.70 2.51
CA HIS A 427 -5.64 38.50 2.22
C HIS A 427 -5.44 39.58 1.14
N ASN A 428 -4.27 40.25 1.10
CA ASN A 428 -3.98 41.33 0.16
C ASN A 428 -3.26 40.85 -1.12
N ARG A 429 -3.07 39.54 -1.30
CA ARG A 429 -2.39 38.99 -2.49
C ARG A 429 -3.35 38.99 -3.68
N SER A 430 -2.84 39.35 -4.86
CA SER A 430 -3.61 39.22 -6.10
C SER A 430 -4.10 37.78 -6.29
N SER A 431 -5.37 37.63 -6.65
CA SER A 431 -6.01 36.33 -6.93
C SER A 431 -5.39 35.59 -8.12
N PHE A 432 -4.58 36.27 -8.94
CA PHE A 432 -3.87 35.68 -10.08
C PHE A 432 -2.38 35.43 -9.83
N ALA A 433 -1.86 35.77 -8.64
CA ALA A 433 -0.47 35.52 -8.27
C ALA A 433 -0.22 34.08 -7.79
N PHE A 434 -1.27 33.39 -7.31
CA PHE A 434 -1.22 31.98 -6.90
C PHE A 434 -2.36 31.21 -7.56
N VAL A 435 -2.04 30.48 -8.64
CA VAL A 435 -3.03 29.80 -9.50
C VAL A 435 -2.62 28.34 -9.81
N PRO A 436 -2.27 27.51 -8.80
CA PRO A 436 -1.89 26.10 -9.04
C PRO A 436 -3.02 25.27 -9.67
N PHE A 437 -4.28 25.69 -9.43
CA PHE A 437 -5.49 25.10 -9.99
C PHE A 437 -6.06 25.91 -11.17
N SER A 438 -5.26 26.79 -11.79
CA SER A 438 -5.72 27.83 -12.72
C SER A 438 -6.76 28.76 -12.05
N ALA A 439 -7.26 29.76 -12.78
CA ALA A 439 -8.36 30.61 -12.36
C ALA A 439 -9.44 30.72 -13.45
N GLY A 440 -10.57 31.34 -13.10
CA GLY A 440 -11.63 31.67 -14.03
C GLY A 440 -12.55 30.50 -14.40
N SER A 441 -13.24 30.64 -15.53
CA SER A 441 -14.18 29.63 -16.05
C SER A 441 -13.51 28.27 -16.32
N ARG A 442 -12.22 28.27 -16.68
CA ARG A 442 -11.40 27.07 -16.93
C ARG A 442 -10.53 26.67 -15.71
N ASN A 443 -10.92 27.05 -14.50
CA ASN A 443 -10.26 26.54 -13.28
C ASN A 443 -10.43 25.02 -13.13
N CYS A 444 -9.59 24.41 -12.31
CA CYS A 444 -9.68 22.99 -11.99
C CYS A 444 -11.03 22.68 -11.33
N ILE A 445 -11.77 21.72 -11.89
CA ILE A 445 -13.03 21.25 -11.31
C ILE A 445 -12.79 20.39 -10.06
N GLY A 446 -11.65 19.69 -10.00
CA GLY A 446 -11.28 18.79 -8.93
C GLY A 446 -10.55 19.45 -7.76
N GLN A 447 -10.45 20.78 -7.69
CA GLN A 447 -9.64 21.47 -6.66
C GLN A 447 -10.00 21.04 -5.23
N ARG A 448 -11.30 20.99 -4.90
CA ARG A 448 -11.75 20.56 -3.56
C ARG A 448 -11.46 19.08 -3.30
N PHE A 449 -11.70 18.23 -4.30
CA PHE A 449 -11.38 16.80 -4.23
C PHE A 449 -9.88 16.58 -3.97
N ALA A 450 -9.01 17.24 -4.74
CA ALA A 450 -7.57 17.16 -4.61
C ALA A 450 -7.08 17.62 -3.23
N MET A 451 -7.52 18.78 -2.74
CA MET A 451 -7.11 19.26 -1.42
C MET A 451 -7.51 18.29 -0.29
N LEU A 452 -8.71 17.70 -0.36
CA LEU A 452 -9.16 16.72 0.64
C LEU A 452 -8.38 15.40 0.54
N GLU A 453 -8.14 14.91 -0.67
CA GLU A 453 -7.31 13.72 -0.93
C GLU A 453 -5.88 13.93 -0.39
N GLU A 454 -5.24 15.05 -0.74
CA GLU A 454 -3.88 15.39 -0.35
C GLU A 454 -3.76 15.51 1.17
N LYS A 455 -4.67 16.25 1.84
CA LYS A 455 -4.70 16.38 3.31
C LYS A 455 -4.91 15.02 3.98
N SER A 456 -5.84 14.20 3.49
CA SER A 456 -6.09 12.86 4.03
C SER A 456 -4.85 11.98 3.91
N MET A 457 -4.28 11.84 2.72
CA MET A 457 -3.14 10.95 2.47
C MET A 457 -1.89 11.41 3.24
N LEU A 458 -1.58 12.71 3.24
CA LEU A 458 -0.46 13.27 3.99
C LEU A 458 -0.65 13.09 5.50
N SER A 459 -1.87 13.31 6.03
CA SER A 459 -2.15 13.07 7.45
C SER A 459 -1.92 11.60 7.84
N TRP A 460 -2.26 10.64 6.97
CA TRP A 460 -2.01 9.22 7.18
C TRP A 460 -0.51 8.90 7.18
N ILE A 461 0.27 9.51 6.28
CA ILE A 461 1.73 9.34 6.23
C ILE A 461 2.38 9.93 7.49
N LEU A 462 2.07 11.19 7.82
CA LEU A 462 2.71 11.95 8.90
C LEU A 462 2.32 11.47 10.30
N ARG A 463 1.17 10.81 10.48
CA ARG A 463 0.83 10.13 11.75
C ARG A 463 1.72 8.92 12.06
N ARG A 464 2.50 8.45 11.09
CA ARG A 464 3.14 7.13 11.12
C ARG A 464 4.64 7.16 10.87
N TYR A 465 5.07 8.18 10.14
CA TYR A 465 6.44 8.33 9.70
C TYR A 465 6.93 9.74 9.97
N LYS A 466 8.17 9.82 10.43
CA LYS A 466 8.99 11.00 10.28
C LYS A 466 9.73 10.89 8.95
N LEU A 467 9.67 11.94 8.15
CA LEU A 467 10.29 12.02 6.83
C LEU A 467 11.65 12.72 6.95
N LYS A 468 12.68 12.13 6.34
CA LYS A 468 13.99 12.75 6.15
C LYS A 468 14.42 12.62 4.70
N THR A 469 15.40 13.40 4.27
CA THR A 469 16.06 13.19 2.99
C THR A 469 17.51 13.61 3.08
N SER A 470 18.37 12.97 2.29
CA SER A 470 19.76 13.40 2.09
C SER A 470 19.90 14.31 0.86
N GLN A 471 18.87 14.37 0.02
CA GLN A 471 18.85 15.21 -1.17
C GLN A 471 18.56 16.66 -0.82
N THR A 472 19.13 17.53 -1.63
CA THR A 472 18.81 18.96 -1.70
C THR A 472 17.76 19.22 -2.79
N ARG A 473 17.27 20.45 -2.87
CA ARG A 473 16.35 20.84 -3.95
C ARG A 473 17.01 20.79 -5.33
N ASP A 474 18.30 21.06 -5.41
CA ASP A 474 19.03 21.08 -6.68
C ASP A 474 19.20 19.66 -7.26
N ASP A 475 19.23 18.63 -6.41
CA ASP A 475 19.31 17.23 -6.82
C ASP A 475 18.06 16.73 -7.57
N LEU A 476 16.93 17.45 -7.51
CA LEU A 476 15.68 17.02 -8.12
C LEU A 476 15.72 17.05 -9.66
N HIS A 477 16.49 17.95 -10.28
CA HIS A 477 16.50 18.15 -11.73
C HIS A 477 15.09 18.22 -12.33
N LEU A 478 14.39 19.33 -12.06
CA LEU A 478 12.97 19.49 -12.40
C LEU A 478 12.74 19.49 -13.92
N SER A 479 11.89 18.58 -14.39
CA SER A 479 11.50 18.45 -15.80
C SER A 479 10.09 19.00 -16.01
N PHE A 480 9.96 19.98 -16.91
CA PHE A 480 8.67 20.55 -17.29
C PHE A 480 8.01 19.64 -18.32
N GLU A 481 7.31 18.63 -17.84
CA GLU A 481 6.46 17.79 -18.66
C GLU A 481 5.00 18.29 -18.65
N ILE A 482 4.04 17.45 -19.07
CA ILE A 482 2.61 17.78 -18.91
C ILE A 482 2.29 18.03 -17.42
N ILE A 483 2.97 17.28 -16.53
CA ILE A 483 3.07 17.62 -15.12
C ILE A 483 4.53 17.84 -14.72
N LEU A 484 4.77 18.54 -13.62
CA LEU A 484 6.12 18.73 -13.09
C LEU A 484 6.67 17.40 -12.55
N ARG A 485 7.87 17.02 -12.98
CA ARG A 485 8.56 15.80 -12.51
C ARG A 485 9.98 16.11 -12.09
N SER A 486 10.59 15.17 -11.39
CA SER A 486 12.01 15.16 -11.07
C SER A 486 12.67 14.04 -11.87
N GLU A 487 13.72 14.34 -12.65
CA GLU A 487 14.43 13.34 -13.46
C GLU A 487 15.11 12.30 -12.58
N HIS A 488 15.62 12.72 -11.42
CA HIS A 488 16.25 11.84 -10.44
C HIS A 488 15.27 11.30 -9.39
N GLY A 489 14.04 11.81 -9.33
CA GLY A 489 13.08 11.47 -8.29
C GLY A 489 13.34 12.24 -6.99
N ALA A 490 12.25 12.44 -6.23
CA ALA A 490 12.31 13.01 -4.89
C ALA A 490 12.32 11.85 -3.88
N PHE A 491 13.51 11.47 -3.44
CA PHE A 491 13.72 10.42 -2.46
C PHE A 491 13.56 10.96 -1.04
N VAL A 492 12.89 10.16 -0.22
CA VAL A 492 12.79 10.38 1.22
C VAL A 492 13.15 9.10 1.96
N GLN A 493 13.57 9.26 3.20
CA GLN A 493 13.76 8.20 4.18
C GLN A 493 12.56 8.21 5.10
N LEU A 494 11.96 7.04 5.29
CA LEU A 494 10.90 6.84 6.26
C LEU A 494 11.55 6.38 7.56
N GLU A 495 11.60 7.26 8.54
CA GLU A 495 11.84 6.85 9.91
C GLU A 495 10.51 6.41 10.49
N HIS A 496 10.38 5.11 10.75
CA HIS A 496 9.22 4.61 11.46
C HIS A 496 9.26 5.31 12.81
N ASP A 497 8.22 6.06 13.11
CA ASP A 497 8.01 6.45 14.48
C ASP A 497 7.54 5.19 15.21
N MET A 498 8.53 4.35 15.56
CA MET A 498 8.35 3.11 16.28
C MET A 498 7.65 3.41 17.61
N THR A 499 7.87 4.60 18.19
CA THR A 499 7.16 5.03 19.39
C THR A 499 5.68 5.31 19.11
N LYS A 500 5.33 5.85 17.92
CA LYS A 500 3.93 6.13 17.56
C LYS A 500 3.07 4.91 17.22
N ASN A 501 3.68 3.81 16.77
CA ASN A 501 2.93 2.69 16.18
C ASN A 501 3.28 1.27 16.63
N SER A 502 4.26 1.06 17.51
CA SER A 502 4.33 -0.21 18.22
C SER A 502 3.30 -0.19 19.34
N ILE A 503 2.22 -0.95 19.17
CA ILE A 503 1.50 -1.46 20.33
C ILE A 503 2.49 -2.37 21.04
N GLU A 504 3.06 -1.86 22.13
CA GLU A 504 3.91 -2.60 23.04
C GLU A 504 3.08 -3.09 24.22
N ILE A 505 3.65 -4.03 24.98
CA ILE A 505 3.01 -4.57 26.17
C ILE A 505 3.81 -4.09 27.37
N ASP A 506 3.13 -3.42 28.28
CA ASP A 506 3.67 -2.97 29.55
C ASP A 506 3.60 -4.15 30.54
N PHE A 507 4.77 -4.70 30.89
CA PHE A 507 4.91 -5.77 31.88
C PHE A 507 5.32 -5.26 33.27
N SER A 508 5.28 -3.94 33.51
CA SER A 508 5.73 -3.37 34.79
C SER A 508 4.79 -3.66 35.96
N GLU A 509 3.50 -3.81 35.70
CA GLU A 509 2.49 -4.12 36.72
C GLU A 509 2.31 -5.63 36.94
N ASN A 510 1.94 -6.01 38.16
CA ASN A 510 1.59 -7.40 38.45
C ASN A 510 0.24 -7.76 37.81
N ILE A 511 0.32 -8.45 36.66
CA ILE A 511 -0.81 -8.86 35.82
C ILE A 511 -1.87 -9.66 36.61
N GLU A 512 -1.50 -10.44 37.63
CA GLU A 512 -2.47 -11.27 38.37
C GLU A 512 -3.37 -10.47 39.33
N ILE A 513 -2.86 -9.34 39.82
CA ILE A 513 -3.49 -8.53 40.86
C ILE A 513 -4.16 -7.29 40.27
N ASN A 514 -3.46 -6.59 39.37
CA ASN A 514 -3.85 -5.24 38.96
C ASN A 514 -4.66 -5.19 37.65
N HIS A 515 -4.70 -6.27 36.88
CA HIS A 515 -5.30 -6.25 35.55
C HIS A 515 -6.74 -6.80 35.57
N PRO A 516 -7.68 -6.14 34.86
CA PRO A 516 -9.00 -6.69 34.58
C PRO A 516 -8.93 -8.09 33.98
N LYS A 517 -9.89 -8.95 34.31
CA LYS A 517 -9.96 -10.34 33.84
C LYS A 517 -11.11 -10.51 32.87
N CYS A 518 -10.93 -11.41 31.91
CA CYS A 518 -12.00 -11.97 31.08
C CYS A 518 -11.96 -13.50 31.17
N VAL A 519 -12.80 -14.22 30.43
CA VAL A 519 -12.79 -15.69 30.38
C VAL A 519 -11.43 -16.27 29.96
N HIS A 520 -10.60 -15.51 29.23
CA HIS A 520 -9.24 -15.86 28.84
C HIS A 520 -8.17 -15.53 29.89
N GLY A 521 -8.56 -15.08 31.08
CA GLY A 521 -7.65 -14.70 32.16
C GLY A 521 -7.41 -13.19 32.24
N PRO A 522 -6.36 -12.75 32.95
CA PRO A 522 -5.98 -11.35 33.03
C PRO A 522 -5.68 -10.75 31.65
N THR A 523 -6.14 -9.53 31.44
CA THR A 523 -5.78 -8.72 30.27
C THR A 523 -4.30 -8.34 30.29
N LEU A 524 -3.75 -7.97 29.14
CA LEU A 524 -2.46 -7.30 29.07
C LEU A 524 -2.66 -5.79 28.97
N LEU A 525 -1.74 -5.05 29.56
CA LEU A 525 -1.67 -3.60 29.40
C LEU A 525 -0.89 -3.32 28.13
N PHE A 526 -1.59 -2.87 27.10
CA PHE A 526 -1.00 -2.43 25.86
C PHE A 526 -0.74 -0.93 25.94
N HIS A 527 0.38 -0.48 25.39
CA HIS A 527 0.64 0.93 25.21
C HIS A 527 1.08 1.22 23.78
N SER A 528 0.52 2.27 23.20
CA SER A 528 1.08 2.98 22.05
C SER A 528 1.77 4.26 22.57
N SER A 529 2.34 5.07 21.69
CA SER A 529 2.70 6.47 21.97
C SER A 529 1.64 7.28 22.71
N THR A 530 0.38 6.92 22.49
CA THR A 530 -0.76 7.81 22.67
C THR A 530 -1.78 7.28 23.65
N SER A 531 -1.85 5.96 23.84
CA SER A 531 -2.87 5.37 24.69
C SER A 531 -2.32 4.16 25.44
N LYS A 532 -2.75 4.01 26.69
CA LYS A 532 -2.60 2.79 27.46
C LYS A 532 -3.97 2.15 27.63
N PHE A 533 -4.10 0.85 27.39
CA PHE A 533 -5.37 0.15 27.55
C PHE A 533 -5.18 -1.32 27.91
N PHE A 534 -6.13 -1.85 28.69
CA PHE A 534 -6.25 -3.26 28.96
C PHE A 534 -7.06 -3.95 27.86
N ALA A 535 -6.52 -5.03 27.30
CA ALA A 535 -7.25 -5.87 26.34
C ALA A 535 -6.89 -7.36 26.47
N CYS A 536 -7.75 -8.22 25.93
CA CYS A 536 -7.53 -9.66 25.94
C CYS A 536 -6.26 -10.05 25.16
N SER A 537 -5.44 -10.92 25.74
CA SER A 537 -4.19 -11.40 25.13
C SER A 537 -4.38 -12.57 24.17
N ALA A 538 -5.46 -13.34 24.31
CA ALA A 538 -5.72 -14.56 23.57
C ALA A 538 -6.78 -14.40 22.46
N CYS A 539 -7.79 -13.54 22.67
CA CYS A 539 -8.87 -13.33 21.71
C CYS A 539 -8.88 -11.89 21.21
N ARG A 540 -8.77 -11.71 19.88
CA ARG A 540 -8.81 -10.38 19.23
C ARG A 540 -10.17 -10.03 18.66
N ASP A 541 -11.07 -11.01 18.57
CA ASP A 541 -12.40 -10.78 18.03
C ASP A 541 -13.30 -10.17 19.12
N ARG A 542 -13.69 -8.90 18.91
CA ARG A 542 -14.53 -8.16 19.87
C ARG A 542 -15.94 -8.74 19.99
N GLN A 543 -16.38 -9.60 19.06
CA GLN A 543 -17.64 -10.32 19.18
C GLN A 543 -17.54 -11.50 20.16
N GLU A 544 -16.35 -12.09 20.31
CA GLU A 544 -16.12 -13.22 21.24
C GLU A 544 -15.57 -12.76 22.60
N CYS A 545 -14.80 -11.67 22.63
CA CYS A 545 -14.30 -11.08 23.87
C CYS A 545 -14.25 -9.55 23.72
N ASP A 546 -15.15 -8.85 24.40
CA ASP A 546 -15.36 -7.41 24.26
C ASP A 546 -14.53 -6.57 25.26
N ILE A 547 -13.69 -7.20 26.08
CA ILE A 547 -12.93 -6.52 27.12
C ILE A 547 -11.91 -5.53 26.52
N PHE A 548 -12.18 -4.25 26.73
CA PHE A 548 -11.30 -3.16 26.35
C PHE A 548 -11.49 -2.01 27.34
N ILE A 549 -10.46 -1.70 28.13
CA ILE A 549 -10.55 -0.69 29.18
C ILE A 549 -9.37 0.28 29.03
N PRO A 550 -9.61 1.55 28.62
CA PRO A 550 -8.56 2.57 28.66
C PRO A 550 -7.99 2.70 30.08
N TYR A 551 -6.67 2.72 30.20
CA TYR A 551 -5.97 2.65 31.48
C TYR A 551 -6.38 3.79 32.41
N GLU A 552 -6.55 5.00 31.88
CA GLU A 552 -6.95 6.20 32.63
C GLU A 552 -8.41 6.11 33.09
N LYS A 553 -9.25 5.39 32.35
CA LYS A 553 -10.70 5.26 32.61
C LYS A 553 -11.05 4.05 33.48
N ARG A 554 -10.08 3.30 33.99
CA ARG A 554 -10.32 2.06 34.76
C ARG A 554 -11.19 2.26 36.00
N ASN A 555 -11.17 3.46 36.58
CA ASN A 555 -11.93 3.80 37.78
C ASN A 555 -13.33 4.39 37.49
N GLU A 556 -13.67 4.65 36.22
CA GLU A 556 -14.98 5.17 35.85
C GLU A 556 -16.10 4.14 36.08
N LYS A 557 -17.30 4.63 36.42
CA LYS A 557 -18.47 3.77 36.70
C LYS A 557 -18.79 2.79 35.56
N LYS A 558 -18.63 3.23 34.30
CA LYS A 558 -18.84 2.39 33.11
C LYS A 558 -17.82 1.25 33.03
N SER A 559 -16.54 1.57 33.19
CA SER A 559 -15.45 0.58 33.18
C SER A 559 -15.57 -0.43 34.31
N LYS A 560 -15.87 0.03 35.54
CA LYS A 560 -16.10 -0.86 36.69
C LYS A 560 -17.21 -1.88 36.45
N LYS A 561 -18.32 -1.47 35.82
CA LYS A 561 -19.41 -2.39 35.47
C LYS A 561 -18.97 -3.47 34.47
N ILE A 562 -18.15 -3.10 33.48
CA ILE A 562 -17.59 -4.05 32.49
C ILE A 562 -16.64 -5.04 33.19
N ILE A 563 -15.77 -4.53 34.07
CA ILE A 563 -14.83 -5.35 34.87
C ILE A 563 -15.61 -6.35 35.72
N GLU A 564 -16.60 -5.90 36.50
CA GLU A 564 -17.43 -6.76 37.36
C GLU A 564 -18.17 -7.83 36.58
N GLN A 565 -18.68 -7.51 35.39
CA GLN A 565 -19.36 -8.48 34.53
C GLN A 565 -18.39 -9.56 34.03
N ASN A 566 -17.24 -9.15 33.49
CA ASN A 566 -16.23 -10.09 33.00
C ASN A 566 -15.62 -10.93 34.12
N GLU A 567 -15.46 -10.38 35.33
CA GLU A 567 -15.00 -11.14 36.51
C GLU A 567 -16.01 -12.23 36.92
N LYS A 568 -17.32 -11.94 36.85
CA LYS A 568 -18.37 -12.96 37.08
C LYS A 568 -18.29 -14.08 36.05
N GLU A 569 -18.07 -13.75 34.78
CA GLU A 569 -17.91 -14.75 33.71
C GLU A 569 -16.64 -15.58 33.88
N TYR A 570 -15.53 -14.94 34.24
CA TYR A 570 -14.27 -15.62 34.57
C TYR A 570 -14.43 -16.61 35.75
N GLU A 571 -15.12 -16.22 36.83
CA GLU A 571 -15.37 -17.13 37.96
C GLU A 571 -16.35 -18.26 37.60
N ARG A 572 -17.34 -18.01 36.73
CA ARG A 572 -18.21 -19.06 36.16
C ARG A 572 -17.39 -20.06 35.35
N PHE A 573 -16.50 -19.58 34.49
CA PHE A 573 -15.61 -20.43 33.69
C PHE A 573 -14.69 -21.28 34.56
N LYS A 574 -14.06 -20.68 35.60
CA LYS A 574 -13.26 -21.44 36.58
C LYS A 574 -14.06 -22.49 37.33
N LYS A 575 -15.29 -22.17 37.74
CA LYS A 575 -16.18 -23.14 38.39
C LYS A 575 -16.50 -24.30 37.44
N HIS A 576 -16.77 -24.01 36.16
CA HIS A 576 -17.01 -25.03 35.14
C HIS A 576 -15.79 -25.96 34.98
N ILE A 577 -14.58 -25.41 34.81
CA ILE A 577 -13.33 -26.21 34.73
C ILE A 577 -13.18 -27.13 35.94
N ARG A 578 -13.39 -26.61 37.16
CA ARG A 578 -13.30 -27.41 38.40
C ARG A 578 -14.32 -28.55 38.42
N THR A 579 -15.54 -28.30 37.95
CA THR A 579 -16.60 -29.31 37.85
C THR A 579 -16.22 -30.41 36.86
N VAL A 580 -15.76 -30.05 35.66
CA VAL A 580 -15.31 -31.01 34.64
C VAL A 580 -14.17 -31.88 35.18
N GLN A 581 -13.15 -31.25 35.78
CA GLN A 581 -12.02 -31.98 36.39
C GLN A 581 -12.43 -32.89 37.55
N LYS A 582 -13.43 -32.49 38.35
CA LYS A 582 -14.00 -33.32 39.43
C LYS A 582 -14.77 -34.52 38.85
N ASN A 583 -15.58 -34.29 37.83
CA ASN A 583 -16.38 -35.32 37.17
C ASN A 583 -15.50 -36.39 36.52
N ARG A 584 -14.39 -36.00 35.88
CA ARG A 584 -13.39 -36.94 35.34
C ARG A 584 -12.96 -38.02 36.34
N LYS A 585 -12.80 -37.68 37.63
CA LYS A 585 -12.37 -38.67 38.65
C LYS A 585 -13.39 -39.81 38.84
N LYS A 586 -14.68 -39.55 38.61
CA LYS A 586 -15.76 -40.54 38.71
C LYS A 586 -15.62 -41.60 37.61
N PHE A 587 -15.29 -41.16 36.40
CA PHE A 587 -15.31 -42.00 35.19
C PHE A 587 -14.04 -42.84 34.98
N ASN A 588 -13.00 -42.72 35.82
CA ASN A 588 -11.79 -43.55 35.68
C ASN A 588 -12.02 -45.07 35.85
N LYS A 589 -13.16 -45.49 36.44
CA LYS A 589 -13.45 -46.90 36.78
C LYS A 589 -14.79 -47.42 36.25
N GLN A 590 -15.55 -46.61 35.52
CA GLN A 590 -16.87 -46.98 35.00
C GLN A 590 -16.78 -47.57 33.58
N LEU A 591 -17.72 -48.45 33.26
CA LEU A 591 -18.01 -48.87 31.89
C LEU A 591 -19.13 -47.95 31.35
N ASN A 592 -19.28 -47.87 30.02
CA ASN A 592 -20.30 -47.05 29.35
C ASN A 592 -20.18 -45.54 29.64
N ILE A 593 -19.10 -44.94 29.13
CA ILE A 593 -18.79 -43.51 29.27
C ILE A 593 -18.99 -42.84 27.92
N TYR A 594 -19.62 -41.67 27.91
CA TYR A 594 -19.93 -40.90 26.71
C TYR A 594 -19.28 -39.51 26.81
N TYR A 595 -18.97 -38.88 25.68
CA TYR A 595 -18.52 -37.48 25.64
C TYR A 595 -19.58 -36.61 24.97
N CYS A 596 -20.05 -35.60 25.70
CA CYS A 596 -21.01 -34.63 25.18
C CYS A 596 -20.27 -33.45 24.52
N TYR A 597 -20.49 -33.22 23.22
CA TYR A 597 -19.93 -32.09 22.49
C TYR A 597 -20.52 -30.76 22.98
N THR A 598 -21.82 -30.73 23.28
CA THR A 598 -22.50 -29.52 23.78
C THR A 598 -22.00 -29.09 25.16
N CYS A 599 -21.83 -30.04 26.09
CA CYS A 599 -21.37 -29.75 27.46
C CYS A 599 -19.84 -29.76 27.61
N SER A 600 -19.11 -30.27 26.62
CA SER A 600 -17.67 -30.48 26.66
C SER A 600 -17.20 -31.35 27.85
N SER A 601 -18.02 -32.33 28.25
CA SER A 601 -17.80 -33.15 29.44
C SER A 601 -18.12 -34.63 29.21
N LEU A 602 -17.42 -35.50 29.96
CA LEU A 602 -17.78 -36.92 30.07
C LEU A 602 -19.00 -37.11 30.98
N PHE A 603 -19.83 -38.10 30.65
CA PHE A 603 -20.96 -38.55 31.46
C PHE A 603 -21.17 -40.07 31.34
N SER A 604 -21.92 -40.64 32.26
CA SER A 604 -22.26 -42.08 32.30
C SER A 604 -23.62 -42.39 31.70
N GLU A 605 -23.89 -43.66 31.41
CA GLU A 605 -25.19 -44.13 30.90
C GLU A 605 -26.39 -43.66 31.75
N ASN A 606 -26.25 -43.62 33.07
CA ASN A 606 -27.31 -43.16 34.00
C ASN A 606 -27.64 -41.66 33.88
N GLU A 607 -26.76 -40.87 33.25
CA GLU A 607 -26.92 -39.43 33.06
C GLU A 607 -27.44 -39.10 31.64
N GLN A 608 -27.74 -40.11 30.80
CA GLN A 608 -28.22 -39.90 29.41
C GLN A 608 -29.51 -39.06 29.33
N SER A 609 -30.41 -39.19 30.31
CA SER A 609 -31.64 -38.38 30.37
C SER A 609 -31.36 -36.88 30.41
N ASP A 610 -30.26 -36.47 31.06
CA ASP A 610 -29.85 -35.07 31.20
C ASP A 610 -29.22 -34.52 29.91
N HIS A 611 -28.93 -35.41 28.94
CA HIS A 611 -28.26 -35.13 27.67
C HIS A 611 -29.13 -35.44 26.44
N LYS A 612 -30.44 -35.66 26.62
CA LYS A 612 -31.37 -36.06 25.55
C LYS A 612 -31.37 -35.13 24.32
N ASP A 613 -31.11 -33.83 24.53
CA ASP A 613 -31.12 -32.80 23.49
C ASP A 613 -29.70 -32.37 23.07
N HIS A 614 -28.66 -33.10 23.51
CA HIS A 614 -27.27 -32.78 23.24
C HIS A 614 -26.66 -33.72 22.19
N GLU A 615 -25.62 -33.23 21.50
CA GLU A 615 -24.81 -34.08 20.63
C GLU A 615 -23.71 -34.75 21.47
N TYR A 616 -23.64 -36.08 21.43
CA TYR A 616 -22.64 -36.86 22.17
C TYR A 616 -22.19 -38.11 21.41
N THR A 617 -21.02 -38.63 21.77
CA THR A 617 -20.42 -39.82 21.15
C THR A 617 -21.20 -41.09 21.49
N GLU A 618 -20.94 -42.20 20.79
CA GLU A 618 -21.23 -43.52 21.35
C GLU A 618 -20.35 -43.81 22.59
N SER A 619 -20.60 -44.96 23.24
CA SER A 619 -19.81 -45.41 24.40
C SER A 619 -18.33 -45.51 24.04
N LEU A 620 -17.50 -44.81 24.79
CA LEU A 620 -16.08 -44.65 24.55
C LEU A 620 -15.28 -45.83 25.12
N ASN A 621 -14.39 -46.36 24.30
CA ASN A 621 -13.43 -47.36 24.75
C ASN A 621 -12.19 -46.71 25.40
N ARG A 622 -11.34 -47.53 26.04
CA ARG A 622 -10.12 -47.07 26.73
C ARG A 622 -9.12 -46.37 25.81
N GLN A 623 -9.07 -46.72 24.53
CA GLN A 623 -8.16 -46.10 23.57
C GLN A 623 -8.63 -44.69 23.21
N GLN A 624 -9.93 -44.52 22.92
CA GLN A 624 -10.54 -43.21 22.63
C GLN A 624 -10.39 -42.25 23.82
N LEU A 625 -10.56 -42.73 25.05
CA LEU A 625 -10.35 -41.92 26.27
C LEU A 625 -8.88 -41.49 26.48
N ARG A 626 -7.91 -42.27 25.96
CA ARG A 626 -6.49 -41.94 26.02
C ARG A 626 -6.03 -41.08 24.87
N GLN A 627 -6.74 -41.13 23.74
CA GLN A 627 -6.42 -40.43 22.50
C GLN A 627 -7.56 -39.53 22.01
N PRO A 628 -8.04 -38.59 22.84
CA PRO A 628 -9.18 -37.74 22.50
C PRO A 628 -8.93 -36.88 21.27
N CYS A 629 -7.72 -36.38 21.01
CA CYS A 629 -7.44 -35.52 19.85
C CYS A 629 -7.50 -36.29 18.53
N HIS A 630 -7.28 -37.60 18.57
CA HIS A 630 -7.34 -38.45 17.38
C HIS A 630 -8.76 -38.95 17.10
N TYR A 631 -9.54 -39.29 18.13
CA TYR A 631 -10.82 -39.99 17.96
C TYR A 631 -12.07 -39.18 18.31
N ILE A 632 -11.96 -38.11 19.08
CA ILE A 632 -13.13 -37.44 19.70
C ILE A 632 -13.16 -35.96 19.36
N LEU A 633 -12.09 -35.24 19.69
CA LEU A 633 -12.03 -33.79 19.57
C LEU A 633 -11.67 -33.38 18.15
N GLN A 634 -12.43 -32.42 17.63
CA GLN A 634 -12.06 -31.71 16.41
C GLN A 634 -11.24 -30.47 16.74
N PRO A 635 -10.24 -30.11 15.91
CA PRO A 635 -9.46 -28.90 16.08
C PRO A 635 -10.37 -27.68 15.98
N LEU A 636 -10.10 -26.67 16.80
CA LEU A 636 -10.83 -25.41 16.78
C LEU A 636 -10.39 -24.61 15.55
N GLU A 637 -11.34 -24.21 14.71
CA GLU A 637 -11.04 -23.55 13.42
C GLU A 637 -10.99 -22.01 13.50
N ASN A 638 -11.38 -21.39 14.62
CA ASN A 638 -11.41 -19.93 14.71
C ASN A 638 -9.98 -19.34 14.75
N LYS A 639 -9.54 -18.82 13.59
CA LYS A 639 -8.23 -18.21 13.35
C LYS A 639 -7.90 -16.99 14.23
N ARG A 640 -8.87 -16.38 14.94
CA ARG A 640 -8.70 -15.12 15.70
C ARG A 640 -8.75 -15.27 17.22
N SER A 641 -9.09 -16.45 17.73
CA SER A 641 -9.21 -16.71 19.18
C SER A 641 -8.49 -17.98 19.59
N ASN A 642 -9.07 -19.14 19.27
CA ASN A 642 -8.67 -20.43 19.84
C ASN A 642 -8.20 -21.45 18.78
N ALA A 643 -7.70 -20.99 17.63
CA ALA A 643 -7.26 -21.89 16.57
C ALA A 643 -6.28 -22.94 17.09
N GLN A 644 -6.59 -24.19 16.84
CA GLN A 644 -5.78 -25.35 17.21
C GLN A 644 -5.45 -26.12 15.94
N PHE A 645 -4.19 -26.49 15.76
CA PHE A 645 -3.75 -27.25 14.59
C PHE A 645 -3.25 -28.62 15.05
N PHE A 646 -3.75 -29.68 14.44
CA PHE A 646 -3.34 -31.04 14.76
C PHE A 646 -2.24 -31.48 13.79
N PHE A 647 -1.07 -31.83 14.34
CA PHE A 647 0.05 -32.33 13.55
C PHE A 647 -0.29 -33.66 12.87
N SER A 648 0.26 -33.88 11.66
CA SER A 648 0.13 -35.16 10.97
C SER A 648 0.81 -36.29 11.76
N GLN A 649 0.30 -37.52 11.66
CA GLN A 649 0.89 -38.67 12.35
C GLN A 649 2.37 -38.86 11.95
N THR A 650 2.68 -38.68 10.66
CA THR A 650 4.05 -38.73 10.14
C THR A 650 4.98 -37.75 10.85
N PHE A 651 4.52 -36.52 11.07
CA PHE A 651 5.32 -35.51 11.77
C PHE A 651 5.46 -35.81 13.27
N ILE A 652 4.39 -36.31 13.90
CA ILE A 652 4.42 -36.75 15.31
C ILE A 652 5.44 -37.88 15.51
N ASP A 653 5.42 -38.88 14.64
CA ASP A 653 6.34 -40.02 14.71
C ASP A 653 7.79 -39.55 14.56
N TYR A 654 8.03 -38.58 13.66
CA TYR A 654 9.34 -37.95 13.49
C TYR A 654 9.80 -37.18 14.71
N ILE A 655 9.02 -36.22 15.21
CA ILE A 655 9.47 -35.38 16.31
C ILE A 655 9.73 -36.21 17.58
N ILE A 656 8.93 -37.25 17.81
CA ILE A 656 9.14 -38.14 18.95
C ILE A 656 10.36 -39.03 18.76
N ASN A 657 10.45 -39.79 17.66
CA ASN A 657 11.51 -40.79 17.51
C ASN A 657 12.87 -40.17 17.17
N GLU A 658 12.91 -39.13 16.35
CA GLU A 658 14.16 -38.54 15.85
C GLU A 658 14.69 -37.42 16.75
N ILE A 659 13.81 -36.64 17.37
CA ILE A 659 14.22 -35.47 18.15
C ILE A 659 14.14 -35.74 19.65
N ILE A 660 12.99 -36.18 20.14
CA ILE A 660 12.76 -36.30 21.59
C ILE A 660 13.50 -37.51 22.18
N LEU A 661 13.31 -38.71 21.61
CA LEU A 661 13.87 -39.94 22.19
C LEU A 661 15.39 -40.05 22.03
N LYS A 662 15.98 -39.46 20.97
CA LYS A 662 17.44 -39.46 20.73
C LYS A 662 18.21 -38.43 21.55
N ASN A 663 17.54 -37.53 22.26
CA ASN A 663 18.17 -36.51 23.09
C ASN A 663 17.90 -36.75 24.58
N SER A 664 18.76 -36.20 25.43
CA SER A 664 18.76 -36.43 26.88
C SER A 664 17.85 -35.47 27.66
N TRP A 665 16.58 -35.34 27.26
CA TRP A 665 15.58 -34.57 27.99
C TRP A 665 15.04 -35.34 29.20
N ASP A 666 14.84 -34.67 30.33
CA ASP A 666 14.17 -35.24 31.52
C ASP A 666 12.65 -35.11 31.37
N SER A 667 12.22 -33.97 30.82
CA SER A 667 10.82 -33.59 30.72
C SER A 667 10.49 -32.85 29.44
N ILE A 668 9.27 -33.05 28.95
CA ILE A 668 8.70 -32.36 27.78
C ILE A 668 7.49 -31.54 28.21
N ILE A 669 7.48 -30.25 27.89
CA ILE A 669 6.32 -29.39 28.09
C ILE A 669 5.74 -29.03 26.73
N CYS A 670 4.51 -29.44 26.50
CA CYS A 670 3.76 -29.13 25.28
C CYS A 670 2.88 -27.90 25.54
N VAL A 671 3.04 -26.83 24.78
CA VAL A 671 2.23 -25.61 24.86
C VAL A 671 1.41 -25.47 23.58
N GLY A 672 0.10 -25.69 23.66
CA GLY A 672 -0.76 -25.72 22.46
C GLY A 672 -0.51 -26.93 21.53
N CYS A 673 0.20 -27.96 22.00
CA CYS A 673 0.58 -29.13 21.21
C CYS A 673 -0.07 -30.43 21.75
N PRO A 674 -1.40 -30.55 21.81
CA PRO A 674 -2.07 -31.66 22.49
C PRO A 674 -1.83 -33.01 21.81
N THR A 675 -1.69 -33.04 20.48
CA THR A 675 -1.47 -34.30 19.74
C THR A 675 -0.06 -34.87 19.96
N ILE A 676 0.96 -34.02 20.13
CA ILE A 676 2.30 -34.45 20.51
C ILE A 676 2.25 -35.01 21.93
N PHE A 677 1.64 -34.28 22.86
CA PHE A 677 1.49 -34.71 24.26
C PHE A 677 0.81 -36.08 24.37
N GLU A 678 -0.31 -36.25 23.68
CA GLU A 678 -1.09 -37.50 23.63
C GLU A 678 -0.24 -38.69 23.16
N ASN A 679 0.62 -38.49 22.15
CA ASN A 679 1.44 -39.54 21.59
C ASN A 679 2.73 -39.83 22.38
N LEU A 680 3.23 -38.92 23.23
CA LEU A 680 4.43 -39.18 24.06
C LEU A 680 4.29 -40.44 24.92
N HIS A 681 3.09 -40.71 25.45
CA HIS A 681 2.84 -41.89 26.27
C HIS A 681 2.87 -43.19 25.48
N ARG A 682 2.51 -43.18 24.19
CA ARG A 682 2.57 -44.36 23.31
C ARG A 682 4.00 -44.86 23.12
N PHE A 683 4.96 -43.93 23.08
CA PHE A 683 6.38 -44.23 22.88
C PHE A 683 7.17 -44.35 24.20
N SER A 684 6.49 -44.25 25.34
CA SER A 684 7.10 -44.30 26.68
C SER A 684 7.76 -45.63 27.05
N SER A 685 7.46 -46.72 26.32
CA SER A 685 8.11 -48.03 26.48
C SER A 685 9.61 -47.99 26.18
N LYS A 686 10.08 -47.00 25.41
CA LYS A 686 11.49 -46.83 25.04
C LYS A 686 12.29 -45.97 26.03
N LYS A 687 11.64 -44.98 26.64
CA LYS A 687 12.26 -44.03 27.59
C LYS A 687 11.20 -43.41 28.49
N LYS A 688 11.40 -43.47 29.80
CA LYS A 688 10.50 -42.82 30.76
C LYS A 688 10.74 -41.31 30.73
N LEU A 689 9.86 -40.58 30.06
CA LEU A 689 9.86 -39.12 29.98
C LEU A 689 8.68 -38.56 30.76
N ASN A 690 8.93 -37.54 31.55
CA ASN A 690 7.86 -36.78 32.19
C ASN A 690 7.30 -35.78 31.17
N SER A 691 5.99 -35.82 30.91
CA SER A 691 5.35 -34.89 29.98
C SER A 691 4.25 -34.10 30.66
N TYR A 692 4.07 -32.85 30.23
CA TYR A 692 3.01 -31.97 30.74
C TYR A 692 2.42 -31.13 29.61
N LEU A 693 1.09 -30.98 29.60
CA LEU A 693 0.36 -30.18 28.61
C LEU A 693 -0.10 -28.85 29.22
N LEU A 694 0.24 -27.75 28.55
CA LEU A 694 -0.29 -26.42 28.79
C LEU A 694 -1.12 -26.03 27.56
N ASP A 695 -2.44 -26.01 27.69
CA ASP A 695 -3.32 -25.66 26.58
C ASP A 695 -4.47 -24.81 27.10
N TYR A 696 -5.04 -23.96 26.23
CA TYR A 696 -6.21 -23.18 26.59
C TYR A 696 -7.51 -23.96 26.35
N ASP A 697 -7.48 -24.99 25.49
CA ASP A 697 -8.66 -25.81 25.17
C ASP A 697 -9.12 -26.63 26.39
N PHE A 698 -10.16 -26.13 27.05
CA PHE A 698 -10.70 -26.72 28.27
C PHE A 698 -11.37 -28.09 28.04
N ARG A 699 -11.74 -28.44 26.80
CA ARG A 699 -12.34 -29.76 26.46
C ARG A 699 -11.44 -30.91 26.87
N LEU A 700 -10.12 -30.70 26.79
CA LEU A 700 -9.09 -31.66 27.18
C LEU A 700 -9.10 -31.99 28.69
N CYS A 701 -9.66 -31.13 29.56
CA CYS A 701 -9.82 -31.41 31.00
C CYS A 701 -10.76 -32.58 31.28
N SER A 702 -11.61 -32.94 30.32
CA SER A 702 -12.45 -34.14 30.41
C SER A 702 -11.63 -35.43 30.35
N PHE A 703 -10.44 -35.39 29.75
CA PHE A 703 -9.61 -36.57 29.51
C PHE A 703 -8.33 -36.57 30.35
N TYR A 704 -7.73 -35.40 30.59
CA TYR A 704 -6.48 -35.26 31.34
C TYR A 704 -6.70 -34.69 32.74
N SER A 705 -5.95 -35.22 33.71
CA SER A 705 -6.01 -34.72 35.09
C SER A 705 -5.17 -33.46 35.28
N SER A 706 -5.40 -32.74 36.37
CA SER A 706 -4.59 -31.58 36.77
C SER A 706 -3.13 -31.91 37.15
N LYS A 707 -2.71 -33.18 37.03
CA LYS A 707 -1.32 -33.64 37.13
C LYS A 707 -0.65 -33.87 35.77
N GLN A 708 -1.43 -33.81 34.69
CA GLN A 708 -1.00 -34.06 33.32
C GLN A 708 -1.15 -32.80 32.46
N MET A 709 -2.17 -31.99 32.75
CA MET A 709 -2.52 -30.81 31.99
C MET A 709 -2.92 -29.65 32.90
N LEU A 710 -2.62 -28.43 32.46
CA LEU A 710 -3.20 -27.20 33.00
C LEU A 710 -3.88 -26.39 31.89
N ILE A 711 -4.96 -25.70 32.27
CA ILE A 711 -5.53 -24.64 31.43
C ILE A 711 -4.64 -23.41 31.56
N TYR A 712 -4.06 -23.00 30.42
CA TYR A 712 -2.99 -22.03 30.36
C TYR A 712 -3.21 -21.06 29.20
N ASN A 713 -3.13 -19.76 29.47
CA ASN A 713 -3.06 -18.76 28.42
C ASN A 713 -1.59 -18.42 28.14
N MET A 714 -1.13 -18.81 26.94
CA MET A 714 0.27 -18.69 26.53
C MET A 714 0.74 -17.26 26.24
N PHE A 715 -0.16 -16.28 26.16
CA PHE A 715 0.20 -14.89 25.87
C PHE A 715 0.25 -13.99 27.10
N ASN A 716 -0.33 -14.41 28.25
CA ASN A 716 -0.17 -13.69 29.53
C ASN A 716 0.43 -14.55 30.67
N GLY A 717 0.71 -15.83 30.40
CA GLY A 717 1.27 -16.76 31.36
C GLY A 717 0.33 -17.15 32.50
N HIS A 718 -0.99 -16.98 32.33
CA HIS A 718 -1.97 -17.24 33.38
C HIS A 718 -2.36 -18.72 33.45
N ILE A 719 -2.37 -19.28 34.66
CA ILE A 719 -2.81 -20.65 34.96
C ILE A 719 -4.13 -20.61 35.72
N PHE A 720 -5.18 -21.24 35.18
CA PHE A 720 -6.53 -21.14 35.73
C PHE A 720 -6.81 -22.02 36.96
N SER A 721 -6.07 -23.13 37.11
CA SER A 721 -6.26 -24.06 38.23
C SER A 721 -4.97 -24.80 38.58
N ASN A 722 -4.84 -25.21 39.86
CA ASN A 722 -3.79 -26.11 40.35
C ASN A 722 -2.32 -25.71 40.04
N ALA A 723 -2.02 -24.42 39.88
CA ALA A 723 -0.69 -23.89 39.57
C ALA A 723 0.39 -24.36 40.57
N LYS A 724 0.03 -24.43 41.86
CA LYS A 724 0.92 -24.86 42.94
C LYS A 724 1.49 -26.26 42.71
N TYR A 725 0.67 -27.21 42.24
CA TYR A 725 1.16 -28.57 41.94
C TYR A 725 2.19 -28.55 40.81
N PHE A 726 1.89 -27.83 39.73
CA PHE A 726 2.79 -27.74 38.58
C PHE A 726 4.14 -27.10 38.97
N GLN A 727 4.12 -26.02 39.75
CA GLN A 727 5.34 -25.38 40.25
C GLN A 727 6.09 -26.29 41.23
N GLU A 728 5.45 -26.71 42.33
CA GLU A 728 6.13 -27.39 43.45
C GLU A 728 6.38 -28.89 43.25
N LYS A 729 5.72 -29.54 42.29
CA LYS A 729 5.83 -31.00 42.09
C LYS A 729 6.31 -31.39 40.70
N PHE A 730 6.05 -30.58 39.68
CA PHE A 730 6.54 -30.85 38.34
C PHE A 730 7.81 -30.06 38.05
N LEU A 731 7.81 -28.72 38.11
CA LEU A 731 8.99 -27.92 37.79
C LEU A 731 10.17 -28.18 38.75
N SER A 732 9.91 -28.37 40.03
CA SER A 732 10.96 -28.57 41.05
C SER A 732 11.87 -29.79 40.85
N ILE A 733 11.46 -30.76 40.04
CA ILE A 733 12.21 -32.01 39.82
C ILE A 733 12.90 -32.06 38.45
N ILE A 734 12.78 -31.00 37.65
CA ILE A 734 13.28 -30.95 36.27
C ILE A 734 14.62 -30.24 36.24
N LYS A 735 15.60 -30.83 35.54
CA LYS A 735 16.88 -30.18 35.28
C LYS A 735 17.04 -29.81 33.81
N ASN A 736 16.62 -30.70 32.91
CA ASN A 736 16.72 -30.51 31.46
C ASN A 736 15.36 -30.69 30.76
N CYS A 737 14.83 -29.63 30.17
CA CYS A 737 13.47 -29.58 29.62
C CYS A 737 13.43 -29.17 28.15
N LEU A 738 12.61 -29.86 27.36
CA LEU A 738 12.22 -29.40 26.02
C LEU A 738 10.81 -28.82 26.06
N ILE A 739 10.67 -27.59 25.60
CA ILE A 739 9.39 -26.90 25.44
C ILE A 739 9.03 -26.90 23.96
N ILE A 740 7.82 -27.36 23.63
CA ILE A 740 7.32 -27.43 22.26
C ILE A 740 6.06 -26.58 22.18
N ILE A 741 6.05 -25.55 21.33
CA ILE A 741 4.99 -24.55 21.27
C ILE A 741 4.40 -24.43 19.85
N ASP A 742 3.08 -24.54 19.74
CA ASP A 742 2.30 -24.25 18.53
C ASP A 742 1.27 -23.13 18.83
N PRO A 743 1.65 -21.85 18.71
CA PRO A 743 0.73 -20.75 18.97
C PRO A 743 -0.20 -20.49 17.77
N PRO A 744 -1.40 -19.93 18.00
CA PRO A 744 -2.28 -19.51 16.91
C PRO A 744 -1.60 -18.48 16.00
N PHE A 745 -1.84 -18.58 14.69
CA PHE A 745 -1.22 -17.67 13.71
C PHE A 745 -1.67 -16.23 13.93
N GLY A 746 -0.71 -15.36 14.21
CA GLY A 746 -0.94 -13.94 14.45
C GLY A 746 -0.78 -13.50 15.90
N GLY A 747 -0.55 -14.40 16.86
CA GLY A 747 -0.23 -14.06 18.26
C GLY A 747 0.97 -13.13 18.43
N PHE A 748 1.06 -12.41 19.56
CA PHE A 748 2.17 -11.49 19.85
C PHE A 748 3.37 -12.26 20.44
N HIS A 749 4.44 -12.43 19.66
CA HIS A 749 5.63 -13.21 20.08
C HIS A 749 6.33 -12.67 21.33
N ARG A 750 6.35 -11.34 21.55
CA ARG A 750 6.89 -10.75 22.79
C ARG A 750 6.09 -11.18 24.02
N ALA A 751 4.76 -11.25 23.90
CA ALA A 751 3.87 -11.73 24.97
C ALA A 751 4.10 -13.22 25.29
N LEU A 752 4.31 -14.01 24.23
CA LEU A 752 4.66 -15.43 24.36
C LEU A 752 6.02 -15.61 25.05
N SER A 753 7.04 -14.85 24.64
CA SER A 753 8.38 -14.88 25.24
C SER A 753 8.33 -14.55 26.73
N TYR A 754 7.66 -13.44 27.08
CA TYR A 754 7.40 -13.07 28.48
C TYR A 754 6.71 -14.18 29.27
N SER A 755 5.68 -14.82 28.70
CA SER A 755 4.93 -15.87 29.37
C SER A 755 5.78 -17.12 29.65
N ILE A 756 6.68 -17.45 28.72
CA ILE A 756 7.65 -18.53 28.91
C ILE A 756 8.68 -18.15 29.97
N ASP A 757 9.18 -16.92 30.01
CA ASP A 757 10.09 -16.48 31.08
C ASP A 757 9.42 -16.50 32.46
N LYS A 758 8.19 -15.97 32.56
CA LYS A 758 7.37 -16.00 33.78
C LYS A 758 7.15 -17.43 34.30
N LEU A 759 6.94 -18.41 33.42
CA LEU A 759 6.69 -19.80 33.81
C LEU A 759 7.86 -20.43 34.59
N PHE A 760 9.08 -20.01 34.31
CA PHE A 760 10.32 -20.57 34.88
C PHE A 760 11.08 -19.62 35.81
N GLN A 761 10.55 -18.42 36.08
CA GLN A 761 11.24 -17.36 36.81
C GLN A 761 11.81 -17.80 38.17
N SER A 762 11.20 -18.80 38.83
CA SER A 762 11.62 -19.33 40.13
C SER A 762 12.44 -20.63 40.07
N TYR A 763 12.80 -21.12 38.89
CA TYR A 763 13.48 -22.40 38.71
C TYR A 763 14.63 -22.30 37.70
N GLU A 764 15.83 -22.68 38.13
CA GLU A 764 16.99 -22.81 37.23
C GLU A 764 16.91 -24.12 36.45
N ILE A 765 16.26 -24.08 35.29
CA ILE A 765 16.07 -25.24 34.40
C ILE A 765 16.83 -25.00 33.10
N ASN A 766 17.67 -25.95 32.69
CA ASN A 766 18.22 -25.96 31.34
C ASN A 766 17.07 -26.27 30.37
N ARG A 767 16.66 -25.28 29.60
CA ARG A 767 15.48 -25.36 28.73
C ARG A 767 15.85 -25.09 27.28
N HIS A 768 15.24 -25.86 26.41
CA HIS A 768 15.32 -25.70 24.97
C HIS A 768 13.92 -25.53 24.39
N LEU A 769 13.82 -24.81 23.27
CA LEU A 769 12.54 -24.45 22.67
C LEU A 769 12.45 -24.93 21.23
N ILE A 770 11.29 -25.51 20.87
CA ILE A 770 10.84 -25.68 19.49
C ILE A 770 9.53 -24.90 19.33
N LEU A 771 9.54 -23.90 18.46
CA LEU A 771 8.40 -23.05 18.13
C LEU A 771 7.98 -23.29 16.67
N PHE A 772 6.68 -23.49 16.45
CA PHE A 772 6.13 -23.67 15.11
C PHE A 772 5.45 -22.40 14.61
N ASN A 773 5.92 -21.85 13.49
CA ASN A 773 5.30 -20.68 12.88
C ASN A 773 5.57 -20.58 11.37
N PRO A 774 4.77 -19.79 10.62
CA PRO A 774 5.07 -19.49 9.22
C PRO A 774 6.44 -18.81 9.05
N TYR A 775 7.23 -19.24 8.06
CA TYR A 775 8.60 -18.76 7.85
C TYR A 775 8.72 -17.24 7.66
N PHE A 776 7.68 -16.58 7.13
CA PHE A 776 7.68 -15.13 6.91
C PHE A 776 7.60 -14.31 8.21
N LEU A 777 7.32 -14.94 9.36
CA LEU A 777 7.33 -14.30 10.68
C LEU A 777 8.71 -14.33 11.37
N GLU A 778 9.74 -14.90 10.74
CA GLU A 778 11.09 -15.06 11.31
C GLU A 778 11.64 -13.77 11.95
N LYS A 779 11.42 -12.60 11.34
CA LYS A 779 11.88 -11.31 11.90
C LYS A 779 11.29 -11.05 13.30
N TRP A 780 9.99 -11.27 13.47
CA TRP A 780 9.28 -11.04 14.74
C TRP A 780 9.62 -12.10 15.78
N ILE A 781 9.87 -13.33 15.34
CA ILE A 781 10.30 -14.42 16.22
C ILE A 781 11.69 -14.15 16.77
N ILE A 782 12.64 -13.73 15.92
CA ILE A 782 14.02 -13.41 16.36
C ILE A 782 14.02 -12.18 17.28
N ASP A 783 13.15 -11.19 17.04
CA ASP A 783 12.98 -10.04 17.94
C ASP A 783 12.54 -10.46 19.36
N ALA A 784 11.60 -11.41 19.45
CA ALA A 784 11.10 -11.91 20.74
C ALA A 784 11.98 -13.01 21.36
N PHE A 785 12.67 -13.79 20.53
CA PHE A 785 13.50 -14.93 20.90
C PHE A 785 14.83 -14.91 20.10
N PRO A 786 15.82 -14.08 20.50
CA PRO A 786 17.04 -13.87 19.72
C PRO A 786 17.87 -15.13 19.44
N ASN A 787 17.74 -16.14 20.30
CA ASN A 787 18.49 -17.39 20.23
C ASN A 787 17.87 -18.41 19.27
N LEU A 788 16.60 -18.27 18.88
CA LEU A 788 15.97 -19.23 17.98
C LEU A 788 16.49 -19.07 16.55
N LYS A 789 16.71 -20.20 15.89
CA LYS A 789 17.07 -20.29 14.48
C LYS A 789 16.04 -21.12 13.74
N MET A 790 15.71 -20.69 12.52
CA MET A 790 14.79 -21.42 11.64
C MET A 790 15.45 -22.68 11.05
N LEU A 791 14.69 -23.77 11.01
CA LEU A 791 15.00 -25.01 10.28
C LEU A 791 14.30 -25.02 8.92
N ASP A 792 14.83 -25.78 7.95
CA ASP A 792 14.26 -25.86 6.60
C ASP A 792 13.08 -26.84 6.51
N HIS A 793 12.91 -27.71 7.51
CA HIS A 793 11.89 -28.78 7.56
C HIS A 793 10.47 -28.23 7.46
N LYS A 794 9.71 -28.70 6.47
CA LYS A 794 8.29 -28.38 6.31
C LYS A 794 7.45 -29.19 7.29
N ILE A 795 6.53 -28.52 7.97
CA ILE A 795 5.62 -29.16 8.92
C ILE A 795 4.28 -29.43 8.24
N GLU A 796 3.73 -30.60 8.52
CA GLU A 796 2.44 -31.06 8.00
C GLU A 796 1.43 -31.18 9.14
N TYR A 797 0.23 -30.65 8.91
CA TYR A 797 -0.93 -30.76 9.80
C TYR A 797 -1.97 -31.68 9.15
N THR A 798 -2.78 -32.38 9.95
CA THR A 798 -3.91 -33.18 9.45
C THR A 798 -4.91 -32.24 8.77
N SER A 799 -5.11 -32.42 7.48
CA SER A 799 -5.99 -31.58 6.67
C SER A 799 -7.46 -31.75 7.10
N ILE A 800 -8.03 -30.75 7.77
CA ILE A 800 -9.47 -30.51 7.72
C ILE A 800 -9.72 -29.48 6.63
N SER A 801 -10.72 -29.76 5.80
CA SER A 801 -11.08 -29.16 4.51
C SER A 801 -11.28 -27.63 4.51
N SER A 802 -11.25 -26.98 5.66
CA SER A 802 -11.40 -25.53 5.87
C SER A 802 -10.07 -24.75 5.85
N LEU A 803 -8.91 -25.43 5.85
CA LEU A 803 -7.57 -24.82 5.81
C LEU A 803 -7.02 -24.56 4.40
N ASN A 804 -7.91 -24.35 3.42
CA ASN A 804 -7.59 -23.56 2.23
C ASN A 804 -7.38 -22.09 2.63
N LEU A 805 -6.28 -21.81 3.32
CA LEU A 805 -5.85 -20.47 3.72
C LEU A 805 -5.54 -19.54 2.53
N CYS A 806 -5.64 -20.03 1.29
CA CYS A 806 -5.62 -19.24 0.07
C CYS A 806 -6.47 -19.95 -0.99
N ARG A 807 -7.58 -19.35 -1.43
CA ARG A 807 -8.17 -19.70 -2.74
C ARG A 807 -7.07 -19.50 -3.80
N GLY A 808 -6.47 -20.59 -4.29
CA GLY A 808 -5.72 -20.61 -5.56
C GLY A 808 -4.17 -20.62 -5.55
N LYS A 809 -3.46 -20.65 -4.41
CA LYS A 809 -1.99 -20.83 -4.39
C LYS A 809 -1.54 -21.66 -3.18
N LYS A 810 -0.67 -22.66 -3.42
CA LYS A 810 -0.04 -23.54 -2.40
C LYS A 810 0.30 -22.74 -1.14
N GLY A 811 -0.26 -23.12 0.02
CA GLY A 811 -0.09 -22.40 1.29
C GLY A 811 1.39 -22.17 1.65
N SER A 812 1.67 -21.07 2.35
CA SER A 812 3.02 -20.78 2.84
C SER A 812 3.39 -21.78 3.94
N PRO A 813 4.51 -22.51 3.82
CA PRO A 813 4.75 -23.66 4.67
C PRO A 813 5.27 -23.25 6.06
N VAL A 814 4.72 -23.82 7.12
CA VAL A 814 5.12 -23.63 8.53
C VAL A 814 6.51 -24.25 8.75
N ARG A 815 7.32 -23.69 9.66
CA ARG A 815 8.68 -24.10 10.00
C ARG A 815 8.89 -24.20 11.51
N MET A 816 9.92 -24.96 11.88
CA MET A 816 10.45 -25.03 13.24
C MET A 816 11.47 -23.92 13.48
N PHE A 817 11.37 -23.27 14.63
CA PHE A 817 12.34 -22.33 15.17
C PHE A 817 12.85 -22.89 16.50
N THR A 818 14.17 -23.02 16.65
CA THR A 818 14.74 -23.68 17.82
C THR A 818 16.10 -23.12 18.21
N ASP A 819 16.43 -23.20 19.50
CA ASP A 819 17.76 -22.94 20.06
C ASP A 819 18.62 -24.22 20.11
N ILE A 820 18.04 -25.38 19.79
CA ILE A 820 18.76 -26.65 19.69
C ILE A 820 19.67 -26.62 18.47
N CYS A 821 20.85 -27.22 18.60
CA CYS A 821 21.78 -27.37 17.49
C CYS A 821 21.09 -28.01 16.28
N ARG A 822 21.09 -27.29 15.15
CA ARG A 822 20.33 -27.64 13.94
C ARG A 822 20.79 -28.95 13.27
N SER A 823 21.98 -29.43 13.60
CA SER A 823 22.51 -30.73 13.17
C SER A 823 21.71 -31.91 13.76
N LYS A 824 21.04 -31.70 14.89
CA LYS A 824 20.25 -32.72 15.58
C LYS A 824 18.89 -33.01 14.95
N PHE A 825 18.57 -32.36 13.82
CA PHE A 825 17.29 -32.51 13.13
C PHE A 825 17.48 -33.20 11.78
N PRO A 826 17.61 -34.54 11.74
CA PRO A 826 17.64 -35.28 10.48
C PRO A 826 16.34 -35.06 9.69
N PRO A 827 16.34 -35.25 8.37
CA PRO A 827 15.14 -35.06 7.57
C PRO A 827 14.18 -36.25 7.67
N LEU A 828 12.91 -35.97 7.39
CA LEU A 828 11.85 -36.99 7.27
C LEU A 828 12.10 -37.96 6.10
N ASP A 829 12.69 -37.45 5.03
CA ASP A 829 13.14 -38.22 3.87
C ASP A 829 14.49 -37.70 3.38
N ASP A 830 15.38 -38.59 2.97
CA ASP A 830 16.68 -38.23 2.39
C ASP A 830 16.57 -37.77 0.93
N ILE A 831 15.36 -37.85 0.34
CA ILE A 831 15.12 -37.51 -1.07
C ILE A 831 15.14 -35.98 -1.26
N ASN A 832 14.57 -35.24 -0.32
CA ASN A 832 14.35 -33.79 -0.45
C ASN A 832 15.35 -32.94 0.33
N TYR A 833 16.19 -33.54 1.17
CA TYR A 833 17.10 -32.84 2.07
C TYR A 833 18.53 -33.34 1.95
N LYS A 834 19.49 -32.49 2.33
CA LYS A 834 20.91 -32.83 2.43
C LYS A 834 21.53 -32.17 3.64
N TYR A 835 22.62 -32.74 4.14
CA TYR A 835 23.42 -32.12 5.18
C TYR A 835 24.36 -31.06 4.61
N CYS A 836 24.38 -29.87 5.22
CA CYS A 836 25.38 -28.85 4.95
C CYS A 836 26.38 -28.82 6.11
N PHE A 837 27.60 -29.28 5.85
CA PHE A 837 28.69 -29.32 6.84
C PHE A 837 29.07 -27.92 7.34
N GLU A 838 29.16 -26.93 6.44
CA GLU A 838 29.50 -25.55 6.79
C GLU A 838 28.48 -24.89 7.73
N CYS A 839 27.17 -25.09 7.46
CA CYS A 839 26.11 -24.56 8.33
C CYS A 839 25.81 -25.45 9.53
N ASN A 840 26.41 -26.64 9.58
CA ASN A 840 26.14 -27.72 10.52
C ASN A 840 24.63 -27.99 10.67
N ARG A 841 23.92 -28.16 9.55
CA ARG A 841 22.46 -28.41 9.52
C ARG A 841 21.98 -29.11 8.27
N TYR A 842 20.82 -29.77 8.37
CA TYR A 842 20.07 -30.23 7.20
C TYR A 842 19.35 -29.07 6.50
N THR A 843 19.42 -29.07 5.18
CA THR A 843 18.80 -28.07 4.30
C THR A 843 18.10 -28.75 3.14
N LEU A 844 17.16 -28.08 2.50
CA LEU A 844 16.55 -28.61 1.27
C LEU A 844 17.63 -28.90 0.21
N LEU A 845 17.43 -29.94 -0.61
CA LEU A 845 18.39 -30.39 -1.63
C LEU A 845 18.80 -29.24 -2.57
N THR A 846 17.84 -28.38 -2.90
CA THR A 846 17.98 -27.18 -3.74
C THR A 846 18.68 -26.01 -3.05
N ASN A 847 18.78 -26.00 -1.72
CA ASN A 847 19.48 -24.98 -0.95
C ASN A 847 21.00 -25.23 -1.07
N GLN A 848 21.76 -24.22 -1.47
CA GLN A 848 23.21 -24.33 -1.59
C GLN A 848 23.88 -23.42 -0.57
N HIS A 849 24.95 -23.92 0.06
CA HIS A 849 25.76 -23.10 0.95
C HIS A 849 26.44 -22.00 0.13
N CYS A 850 26.30 -20.76 0.57
CA CYS A 850 27.03 -19.66 0.00
C CYS A 850 28.24 -19.35 0.88
N PHE A 851 29.43 -19.63 0.36
CA PHE A 851 30.69 -19.37 1.07
C PHE A 851 30.96 -17.88 1.31
N GLN A 852 30.40 -16.97 0.50
CA GLN A 852 30.53 -15.53 0.75
C GLN A 852 29.62 -15.04 1.89
N CYS A 853 28.38 -15.53 1.95
CA CYS A 853 27.45 -15.22 3.04
C CYS A 853 27.62 -16.14 4.26
N GLN A 854 28.53 -17.12 4.17
CA GLN A 854 28.76 -18.20 5.13
C GLN A 854 27.44 -18.83 5.62
N SER A 855 26.47 -19.01 4.73
CA SER A 855 25.13 -19.49 5.08
C SER A 855 24.36 -20.10 3.91
N CYS A 856 23.49 -21.07 4.23
CA CYS A 856 22.46 -21.59 3.31
C CYS A 856 21.22 -20.69 3.39
N THR A 857 21.08 -19.75 2.45
CA THR A 857 20.18 -18.60 2.59
C THR A 857 18.75 -18.81 2.07
N SER A 858 18.47 -19.91 1.36
CA SER A 858 17.11 -20.17 0.89
C SER A 858 16.14 -20.38 2.05
N LYS A 859 14.98 -19.70 2.00
CA LYS A 859 13.91 -19.80 3.02
C LYS A 859 12.68 -20.55 2.51
N ASP A 860 12.41 -20.47 1.22
CA ASP A 860 11.25 -21.06 0.56
C ASP A 860 11.57 -22.37 -0.20
N GLY A 861 12.84 -22.79 -0.18
CA GLY A 861 13.30 -24.01 -0.86
C GLY A 861 13.61 -23.83 -2.34
N LEU A 862 13.57 -22.59 -2.85
CA LEU A 862 14.07 -22.29 -4.18
C LEU A 862 15.60 -22.16 -4.14
N PRO A 863 16.33 -22.43 -5.24
CA PRO A 863 17.77 -22.22 -5.28
C PRO A 863 18.11 -20.72 -5.15
N TYR A 864 19.16 -20.40 -4.39
CA TYR A 864 19.67 -19.03 -4.21
C TYR A 864 21.12 -18.99 -4.70
N LYS A 865 21.54 -17.84 -5.23
CA LYS A 865 22.93 -17.59 -5.64
C LYS A 865 23.44 -16.32 -4.98
N HIS A 866 24.74 -16.27 -4.69
CA HIS A 866 25.38 -15.06 -4.19
C HIS A 866 25.46 -14.00 -5.29
N CYS A 867 25.12 -12.77 -4.94
CA CYS A 867 25.22 -11.61 -5.79
C CYS A 867 26.38 -10.77 -5.24
N SER A 868 27.60 -10.94 -5.79
CA SER A 868 28.82 -10.27 -5.29
C SER A 868 28.66 -8.74 -5.24
N LEU A 869 27.93 -8.17 -6.18
CA LEU A 869 27.67 -6.73 -6.22
C LEU A 869 26.64 -6.27 -5.18
N CYS A 870 25.67 -7.12 -4.79
CA CYS A 870 24.75 -6.81 -3.68
C CYS A 870 25.26 -7.30 -2.32
N GLN A 871 26.40 -8.00 -2.28
CA GLN A 871 26.96 -8.65 -1.09
C GLN A 871 25.94 -9.50 -0.30
N ARG A 872 25.02 -10.16 -1.03
CA ARG A 872 24.00 -11.04 -0.41
C ARG A 872 23.52 -12.12 -1.37
N CYS A 873 22.96 -13.18 -0.81
CA CYS A 873 22.26 -14.19 -1.61
C CYS A 873 20.87 -13.72 -2.04
N VAL A 874 20.50 -14.10 -3.25
CA VAL A 874 19.21 -13.83 -3.87
C VAL A 874 18.70 -15.10 -4.56
N LYS A 875 17.40 -15.18 -4.84
CA LYS A 875 16.84 -16.29 -5.64
C LYS A 875 17.61 -16.46 -6.95
N ALA A 876 17.85 -17.70 -7.39
CA ALA A 876 18.73 -18.03 -8.51
C ALA A 876 18.30 -17.34 -9.82
N GLU A 877 17.00 -17.18 -10.01
CA GLU A 877 16.41 -16.49 -11.15
C GLU A 877 16.65 -14.97 -11.13
N ARG A 878 17.15 -14.38 -10.04
CA ARG A 878 17.49 -12.95 -9.99
C ARG A 878 18.89 -12.68 -10.55
N ILE A 879 19.06 -11.66 -11.35
CA ILE A 879 20.33 -11.21 -11.93
C ILE A 879 20.64 -9.82 -11.37
N HIS A 880 21.90 -9.57 -11.02
CA HIS A 880 22.34 -8.24 -10.63
C HIS A 880 22.26 -7.32 -11.84
N CYS A 881 21.48 -6.25 -11.76
CA CYS A 881 21.50 -5.23 -12.80
C CYS A 881 22.50 -4.14 -12.41
N ASN A 882 23.58 -4.03 -13.18
CA ASN A 882 24.59 -2.98 -13.03
C ASN A 882 24.00 -1.57 -13.25
N THR A 883 22.80 -1.47 -13.81
CA THR A 883 22.10 -0.19 -13.98
C THR A 883 21.44 0.28 -12.68
N CYS A 884 20.83 -0.64 -11.90
CA CYS A 884 20.11 -0.28 -10.67
C CYS A 884 20.76 -0.78 -9.38
N ASN A 885 21.94 -1.40 -9.48
CA ASN A 885 22.70 -1.99 -8.38
C ASN A 885 21.90 -2.94 -7.47
N VAL A 886 20.86 -3.58 -8.02
CA VAL A 886 19.98 -4.50 -7.29
C VAL A 886 19.78 -5.79 -8.08
N CYS A 887 19.77 -6.91 -7.37
CA CYS A 887 19.44 -8.22 -7.91
C CYS A 887 17.90 -8.44 -8.03
N HIS A 888 17.37 -8.62 -9.25
CA HIS A 888 15.94 -8.84 -9.56
C HIS A 888 15.78 -9.81 -10.75
N LEU A 889 14.56 -10.24 -11.11
CA LEU A 889 14.34 -11.15 -12.24
C LEU A 889 14.86 -10.57 -13.57
N PRO A 890 15.19 -11.40 -14.58
CA PRO A 890 15.67 -10.91 -15.86
C PRO A 890 14.62 -9.98 -16.48
N ASN A 891 15.07 -8.88 -17.08
CA ASN A 891 14.21 -7.83 -17.66
C ASN A 891 13.31 -7.07 -16.67
N GLN A 892 13.60 -7.16 -15.36
CA GLN A 892 12.96 -6.36 -14.31
C GLN A 892 13.93 -5.33 -13.71
N CYS A 893 14.82 -4.75 -14.52
CA CYS A 893 15.72 -3.72 -14.00
C CYS A 893 14.95 -2.58 -13.38
N MET A 894 15.30 -2.26 -12.13
CA MET A 894 14.61 -1.27 -11.32
C MET A 894 14.86 0.16 -11.86
N ILE A 895 15.86 0.31 -12.72
CA ILE A 895 16.16 1.51 -13.51
C ILE A 895 16.14 1.08 -14.98
N LYS A 896 15.16 1.53 -15.77
CA LYS A 896 15.02 1.13 -17.18
C LYS A 896 16.01 1.93 -18.05
N THR A 897 17.11 1.32 -18.52
CA THR A 897 17.84 1.81 -19.71
C THR A 897 17.24 1.23 -20.99
N ASN A 898 16.97 2.12 -21.95
CA ASN A 898 16.12 1.95 -23.13
C ASN A 898 16.66 1.02 -24.25
N LYS A 899 17.36 -0.09 -23.96
CA LYS A 899 17.93 -0.97 -25.01
C LYS A 899 17.67 -2.47 -24.76
N ARG A 900 16.61 -3.00 -25.40
CA ARG A 900 16.62 -4.20 -26.28
C ARG A 900 15.18 -4.62 -26.64
N LYS A 901 14.76 -4.29 -27.87
CA LYS A 901 13.78 -5.08 -28.65
C LYS A 901 14.58 -6.08 -29.52
N HIS A 902 13.94 -7.20 -29.83
CA HIS A 902 14.36 -8.33 -30.68
C HIS A 902 14.99 -9.54 -29.99
N SER A 903 14.13 -10.49 -29.58
CA SER A 903 14.27 -11.94 -29.85
C SER A 903 13.17 -12.82 -29.22
N LEU A 904 11.90 -12.37 -29.16
CA LEU A 904 10.79 -13.16 -28.59
C LEU A 904 9.80 -13.74 -29.62
N SER A 905 10.12 -13.72 -30.92
CA SER A 905 9.21 -14.24 -31.97
C SER A 905 9.16 -15.77 -32.07
N ASP A 906 10.10 -16.53 -31.49
CA ASP A 906 10.21 -17.96 -31.83
C ASP A 906 9.61 -18.93 -30.81
N LYS A 907 9.22 -18.47 -29.62
CA LYS A 907 8.62 -19.35 -28.59
C LYS A 907 7.09 -19.46 -28.62
N GLN A 908 6.39 -18.64 -29.41
CA GLN A 908 4.92 -18.67 -29.48
C GLN A 908 4.33 -19.54 -30.61
N LYS A 909 5.14 -20.15 -31.48
CA LYS A 909 4.65 -21.04 -32.55
C LYS A 909 4.61 -22.54 -32.23
N LYS A 910 5.10 -23.00 -31.07
CA LYS A 910 5.19 -24.45 -30.73
C LYS A 910 4.16 -24.99 -29.71
N ARG A 911 3.15 -24.21 -29.28
CA ARG A 911 2.13 -24.67 -28.32
C ARG A 911 0.69 -24.81 -28.86
N LYS A 912 0.55 -24.85 -30.20
CA LYS A 912 -0.68 -25.29 -30.87
C LYS A 912 -0.35 -26.45 -31.80
N LYS A 913 -0.06 -27.61 -31.21
CA LYS A 913 -0.14 -28.97 -31.76
C LYS A 913 0.48 -29.91 -30.72
N ASN A 914 -0.41 -30.46 -29.90
CA ASN A 914 -0.36 -31.70 -29.12
C ASN A 914 -1.28 -31.54 -27.92
#